data_AF-A0AAV0VQA5-F1
#
_entry.id   AF-A0AAV0VQA5-F1
#
_cell.length_a   1.000
_cell.length_b   1.000
_cell.length_c   1.000
_cell.angle_alpha   90.00
_cell.angle_beta   90.00
_cell.angle_gamma   90.00
#
_symmetry.space_group_name_H-M   'P 1'
#
loop_
_entity.id
_entity.type
_entity.pdbx_description
1 polymer ?
#
loop_
_entity_poly.entity_id
_entity_poly.type
_entity_poly.pdbx_seq_one_letter_code
_entity_poly.pdbx_strand_id
1 'polypeptide(L)'
;MTYVRNYGTPDLFITVTCNPKWTEIERELEPGQKPQDRHDIIARVFQQKLKVMMDVLTKYRVFGDTRCYMYSVEWQKRGLPHAHILIWLLNKLHSNEVDDIISAEIPDPVTDPRLHDIVTTQMVHGPCGALNPLSPCMADGKCTKRYPRPLVAETVTGNDGYPVYRRRSKEDNGRTIKVKVQNQEIEIGNEFIVPYCPLLSRIFETHANVESCHSAKSIKYLCKYVTKGSDMAVFGIASENVNDEISNFQMGRYVSTNEALWRLLSFQIHERYPTVVHLAVHLENGQRVYFTEANAAQRAERPPSTTLTSFFAMCESDPFAATLMYVEMPKYYTWNQSTKKFQRRKQGTPVPDWPQVFSTDALGRMYTVHPRNDECFYLRLLLVNVRGPKSFAHLKTVNGHQCQTYREACQLLGLLENDSHWDLTLADSVVSSNAYQIRTLFAIIITTCFPSQPIQLWNKYKDAICEDILHRLRIQTNNPDIQITDEIYNEGLILIEDQCLTIANKLLIEVGMIAPNRSMHDAFNQELNRELQYNVDTLQEFVRNNVPLLNEQQKQVYKTLMQAVDNNTGGLFFLDAPGGTGKTFVISLILATIRSRCDIALALASSGIAATLLDGGRTAHSALKLPLNLNTMILQRAIFPDPVQWENC
;
A
#
# COMPACT_ATOMS: atom_id res chain seq x y z
N MET A 1 -7.47 -0.43 7.34
CA MET A 1 -8.02 0.80 6.72
C MET A 1 -9.34 1.25 7.32
N THR A 2 -10.36 0.39 7.49
CA THR A 2 -11.64 0.82 8.10
C THR A 2 -11.47 1.43 9.50
N TYR A 3 -10.71 0.79 10.40
CA TYR A 3 -10.42 1.37 11.72
C TYR A 3 -9.69 2.71 11.61
N VAL A 4 -8.75 2.87 10.67
CA VAL A 4 -8.03 4.13 10.45
C VAL A 4 -8.94 5.27 10.07
N ARG A 5 -9.86 5.00 9.14
CA ARG A 5 -10.82 6.00 8.68
C ARG A 5 -11.73 6.49 9.81
N ASN A 6 -12.05 5.62 10.77
CA ASN A 6 -12.96 5.94 11.87
C ASN A 6 -12.24 6.46 13.13
N TYR A 7 -11.02 5.99 13.39
CA TYR A 7 -10.33 6.14 14.68
C TYR A 7 -8.88 6.63 14.58
N GLY A 8 -8.38 6.93 13.37
CA GLY A 8 -7.00 7.35 13.15
C GLY A 8 -5.98 6.21 13.23
N THR A 9 -4.70 6.54 13.39
CA THR A 9 -3.62 5.55 13.52
C THR A 9 -3.66 4.83 14.87
N PRO A 10 -3.21 3.56 14.97
CA PRO A 10 -3.10 2.85 16.25
C PRO A 10 -2.04 3.53 17.10
N ASP A 11 -2.15 3.35 18.41
CA ASP A 11 -1.29 3.95 19.44
C ASP A 11 -0.13 3.02 19.82
N LEU A 12 -0.39 1.70 19.88
CA LEU A 12 0.62 0.71 20.24
C LEU A 12 0.68 -0.41 19.19
N PHE A 13 1.89 -0.86 18.90
CA PHE A 13 2.18 -2.07 18.16
C PHE A 13 3.00 -3.02 19.02
N ILE A 14 2.43 -4.17 19.34
CA ILE A 14 3.02 -5.15 20.24
C ILE A 14 3.30 -6.42 19.43
N THR A 15 4.51 -6.96 19.53
CA THR A 15 4.81 -8.29 19.02
C THR A 15 5.26 -9.21 20.13
N VAL A 16 4.66 -10.39 20.23
CA VAL A 16 4.93 -11.35 21.31
C VAL A 16 5.25 -12.71 20.73
N THR A 17 6.37 -13.29 21.13
CA THR A 17 6.73 -14.67 20.77
C THR A 17 6.42 -15.60 21.93
N CYS A 18 6.07 -16.85 21.67
CA CYS A 18 5.95 -17.85 22.74
C CYS A 18 7.29 -18.05 23.47
N ASN A 19 7.26 -18.10 24.80
CA ASN A 19 8.42 -18.55 25.59
C ASN A 19 8.29 -20.05 25.86
N PRO A 20 9.16 -20.91 25.30
CA PRO A 20 9.10 -22.35 25.53
C PRO A 20 9.48 -22.76 26.98
N LYS A 21 10.03 -21.83 27.77
CA LYS A 21 10.39 -22.04 29.20
C LYS A 21 9.29 -21.61 30.17
N TRP A 22 8.07 -21.33 29.69
CA TRP A 22 6.96 -21.10 30.60
C TRP A 22 6.71 -22.34 31.46
N THR A 23 6.50 -22.14 32.76
CA THR A 23 6.29 -23.24 33.72
C THR A 23 5.13 -24.16 33.34
N GLU A 24 4.10 -23.62 32.69
CA GLU A 24 2.95 -24.37 32.19
C GLU A 24 3.30 -25.28 31.01
N ILE A 25 4.36 -24.99 30.27
CA ILE A 25 4.90 -25.90 29.24
C ILE A 25 5.77 -26.94 29.93
N GLU A 26 6.74 -26.51 30.75
CA GLU A 26 7.71 -27.40 31.36
C GLU A 26 7.08 -28.46 32.28
N ARG A 27 6.01 -28.12 33.01
CA ARG A 27 5.27 -29.09 33.85
C ARG A 27 4.58 -30.20 33.07
N GLU A 28 4.25 -29.95 31.81
CA GLU A 28 3.47 -30.87 30.96
C GLU A 28 4.38 -31.72 30.05
N LEU A 29 5.70 -31.55 30.15
CA LEU A 29 6.68 -32.36 29.43
C LEU A 29 7.01 -33.62 30.24
N GLU A 30 7.00 -34.77 29.57
CA GLU A 30 7.48 -36.02 30.15
C GLU A 30 9.01 -36.05 30.24
N PRO A 31 9.61 -36.91 31.09
CA PRO A 31 11.05 -37.06 31.17
C PRO A 31 11.70 -37.27 29.80
N GLY A 32 12.63 -36.38 29.43
CA GLY A 32 13.34 -36.41 28.14
C GLY A 32 12.67 -35.65 27.00
N GLN A 33 11.41 -35.22 27.15
CA GLN A 33 10.75 -34.38 26.15
C GLN A 33 11.27 -32.94 26.21
N LYS A 34 11.33 -32.30 25.04
CA LYS A 34 11.60 -30.87 24.89
C LYS A 34 10.34 -30.16 24.39
N PRO A 35 10.22 -28.84 24.58
CA PRO A 35 9.09 -28.07 24.05
C PRO A 35 8.86 -28.28 22.55
N GLN A 36 9.93 -28.45 21.76
CA GLN A 36 9.85 -28.69 20.31
C GLN A 36 9.18 -30.02 19.95
N ASP A 37 9.12 -30.98 20.87
CA ASP A 37 8.48 -32.28 20.67
C ASP A 37 6.96 -32.21 20.92
N ARG A 38 6.49 -31.18 21.64
CA ARG A 38 5.10 -31.02 22.10
C ARG A 38 4.47 -29.71 21.65
N HIS A 39 4.38 -29.55 20.33
CA HIS A 39 3.75 -28.38 19.71
C HIS A 39 2.27 -28.18 20.09
N ASP A 40 1.59 -29.24 20.52
CA ASP A 40 0.21 -29.22 21.02
C ASP A 40 0.11 -28.45 22.34
N ILE A 41 1.06 -28.68 23.26
CA ILE A 41 1.18 -27.95 24.52
C ILE A 41 1.54 -26.49 24.23
N ILE A 42 2.52 -26.24 23.36
CA ILE A 42 2.94 -24.88 22.99
C ILE A 42 1.74 -24.07 22.45
N ALA A 43 0.97 -24.64 21.51
CA ALA A 43 -0.17 -23.97 20.92
C ALA A 43 -1.24 -23.62 21.98
N ARG A 44 -1.56 -24.56 22.88
CA ARG A 44 -2.55 -24.36 23.96
C ARG A 44 -2.12 -23.31 24.96
N VAL A 45 -0.87 -23.38 25.45
CA VAL A 45 -0.35 -22.42 26.44
C VAL A 45 -0.25 -21.03 25.81
N PHE A 46 0.27 -20.91 24.59
CA PHE A 46 0.36 -19.62 23.92
C PHE A 46 -1.01 -19.00 23.67
N GLN A 47 -2.01 -19.79 23.25
CA GLN A 47 -3.38 -19.29 23.07
C GLN A 47 -3.96 -18.74 24.38
N GLN A 48 -3.74 -19.43 25.50
CA GLN A 48 -4.19 -18.96 26.82
C GLN A 48 -3.46 -17.69 27.25
N LYS A 49 -2.13 -17.63 27.08
CA LYS A 49 -1.33 -16.43 27.40
C LYS A 49 -1.73 -15.24 26.53
N LEU A 50 -2.00 -15.45 25.24
CA LEU A 50 -2.49 -14.42 24.34
C LEU A 50 -3.87 -13.90 24.77
N LYS A 51 -4.78 -14.79 25.19
CA LYS A 51 -6.09 -14.38 25.72
C LYS A 51 -5.95 -13.53 26.98
N VAL A 52 -5.09 -13.93 27.92
CA VAL A 52 -4.79 -13.15 29.13
C VAL A 52 -4.15 -11.80 28.77
N MET A 53 -3.23 -11.77 27.80
CA MET A 53 -2.65 -10.52 27.30
C MET A 53 -3.71 -9.58 26.72
N MET A 54 -4.62 -10.08 25.90
CA MET A 54 -5.71 -9.28 25.37
C MET A 54 -6.63 -8.77 26.48
N ASP A 55 -6.89 -9.56 27.53
CA ASP A 55 -7.66 -9.12 28.70
C ASP A 55 -6.92 -8.01 29.47
N VAL A 56 -5.60 -8.14 29.68
CA VAL A 56 -4.75 -7.10 30.29
C VAL A 56 -4.85 -5.78 29.52
N LEU A 57 -4.74 -5.83 28.20
CA LEU A 57 -4.80 -4.66 27.33
C LEU A 57 -6.21 -4.04 27.28
N THR A 58 -7.25 -4.86 27.16
CA THR A 58 -8.60 -4.39 26.78
C THR A 58 -9.60 -4.33 27.92
N LYS A 59 -9.53 -5.25 28.90
CA LYS A 59 -10.46 -5.32 30.03
C LYS A 59 -9.90 -4.65 31.28
N TYR A 60 -8.63 -4.93 31.60
CA TYR A 60 -7.94 -4.30 32.73
C TYR A 60 -7.37 -2.91 32.38
N ARG A 61 -7.38 -2.54 31.09
CA ARG A 61 -7.14 -1.16 30.60
C ARG A 61 -5.83 -0.58 31.14
N VAL A 62 -4.77 -1.39 31.14
CA VAL A 62 -3.47 -0.99 31.73
C VAL A 62 -2.82 0.23 31.07
N PHE A 63 -3.22 0.56 29.84
CA PHE A 63 -2.80 1.75 29.11
C PHE A 63 -3.96 2.75 28.87
N GLY A 64 -5.06 2.59 29.59
CA GLY A 64 -6.32 3.31 29.36
C GLY A 64 -7.36 2.53 28.57
N ASP A 65 -8.50 3.18 28.31
CA ASP A 65 -9.61 2.56 27.60
C ASP A 65 -9.23 2.17 26.17
N THR A 66 -9.40 0.89 25.82
CA THR A 66 -9.18 0.44 24.44
C THR A 66 -10.39 0.76 23.58
N ARG A 67 -10.18 1.53 22.51
CA ARG A 67 -11.20 1.87 21.51
C ARG A 67 -11.40 0.77 20.48
N CYS A 68 -10.30 0.22 19.96
CA CYS A 68 -10.34 -0.91 19.03
C CYS A 68 -9.01 -1.66 19.07
N TYR A 69 -9.02 -2.93 18.66
CA TYR A 69 -7.82 -3.75 18.56
C TYR A 69 -7.87 -4.68 17.36
N MET A 70 -6.71 -5.13 16.92
CA MET A 70 -6.60 -6.28 16.03
C MET A 70 -5.30 -7.01 16.29
N TYR A 71 -5.32 -8.33 16.14
CA TYR A 71 -4.11 -9.11 16.14
C TYR A 71 -4.11 -10.21 15.09
N SER A 72 -2.90 -10.68 14.78
CA SER A 72 -2.65 -11.83 13.92
C SER A 72 -1.59 -12.71 14.57
N VAL A 73 -1.85 -14.01 14.64
CA VAL A 73 -0.85 -15.03 14.96
C VAL A 73 -0.15 -15.46 13.68
N GLU A 74 1.17 -15.63 13.75
CA GLU A 74 2.06 -16.07 12.69
C GLU A 74 3.05 -17.09 13.27
N TRP A 75 3.54 -18.00 12.44
CA TRP A 75 4.62 -18.90 12.77
C TRP A 75 5.86 -18.48 12.01
N GLN A 76 6.91 -18.08 12.73
CA GLN A 76 8.20 -17.84 12.10
C GLN A 76 8.80 -19.19 11.66
N LYS A 77 9.78 -19.17 10.75
CA LYS A 77 10.46 -20.39 10.23
C LYS A 77 11.04 -21.33 11.31
N ARG A 78 11.13 -20.88 12.56
CA ARG A 78 11.59 -21.66 13.74
C ARG A 78 10.45 -22.31 14.55
N GLY A 79 9.19 -22.16 14.13
CA GLY A 79 8.04 -22.95 14.60
C GLY A 79 7.26 -22.44 15.82
N LEU A 80 7.78 -21.48 16.58
CA LEU A 80 7.03 -20.91 17.71
C LEU A 80 5.95 -19.94 17.23
N PRO A 81 4.74 -19.97 17.85
CA PRO A 81 3.70 -19.01 17.53
C PRO A 81 4.11 -17.62 18.02
N HIS A 82 3.76 -16.62 17.21
CA HIS A 82 4.10 -15.23 17.39
C HIS A 82 2.88 -14.37 17.06
N ALA A 83 2.51 -13.43 17.93
CA ALA A 83 1.37 -12.56 17.67
C ALA A 83 1.83 -11.13 17.40
N HIS A 84 1.22 -10.51 16.41
CA HIS A 84 1.33 -9.08 16.10
C HIS A 84 0.01 -8.42 16.49
N ILE A 85 0.03 -7.45 17.41
CA ILE A 85 -1.14 -6.83 18.04
C ILE A 85 -1.07 -5.32 17.82
N LEU A 86 -2.18 -4.72 17.37
CA LEU A 86 -2.37 -3.27 17.29
C LEU A 86 -3.49 -2.86 18.25
N ILE A 87 -3.23 -1.80 19.02
CA ILE A 87 -4.18 -1.20 19.97
C ILE A 87 -4.42 0.25 19.59
N TRP A 88 -5.70 0.65 19.59
CA TRP A 88 -6.13 2.05 19.57
C TRP A 88 -6.72 2.37 20.93
N LEU A 89 -6.18 3.38 21.58
CA LEU A 89 -6.72 3.89 22.84
C LEU A 89 -7.81 4.92 22.56
N LEU A 90 -8.73 5.07 23.52
CA LEU A 90 -9.77 6.10 23.46
C LEU A 90 -9.15 7.49 23.60
N ASN A 91 -8.25 7.63 24.57
CA ASN A 91 -7.36 8.78 24.75
C ASN A 91 -6.02 8.45 24.07
N LYS A 92 -5.60 9.30 23.13
CA LYS A 92 -4.41 9.05 22.32
C LYS A 92 -3.14 9.12 23.17
N LEU A 93 -2.19 8.23 22.88
CA LEU A 93 -0.89 8.26 23.53
C LEU A 93 -0.07 9.43 22.99
N HIS A 94 0.28 10.36 23.87
CA HIS A 94 1.08 11.53 23.52
C HIS A 94 2.58 11.24 23.65
N SER A 95 3.42 11.98 22.92
CA SER A 95 4.86 11.74 22.87
C SER A 95 5.55 11.82 24.24
N ASN A 96 5.03 12.63 25.17
CA ASN A 96 5.55 12.79 26.52
C ASN A 96 5.15 11.65 27.48
N GLU A 97 4.22 10.79 27.09
CA GLU A 97 3.73 9.64 27.89
C GLU A 97 4.38 8.32 27.45
N VAL A 98 5.16 8.32 26.36
CA VAL A 98 5.76 7.11 25.78
C VAL A 98 6.70 6.41 26.77
N ASP A 99 7.52 7.19 27.47
CA ASP A 99 8.53 6.66 28.41
C ASP A 99 7.90 6.10 29.71
N ASP A 100 6.63 6.41 29.99
CA ASP A 100 5.88 5.83 31.11
C ASP A 100 5.44 4.38 30.81
N ILE A 101 5.32 4.04 29.53
CA ILE A 101 4.84 2.74 29.06
C ILE A 101 5.97 1.89 28.50
N ILE A 102 6.89 2.50 27.75
CA ILE A 102 7.89 1.83 26.94
C ILE A 102 9.28 2.21 27.42
N SER A 103 10.13 1.20 27.66
CA SER A 103 11.54 1.38 27.95
C SER A 103 12.37 0.63 26.92
N ALA A 104 13.54 1.18 26.63
CA ALA A 104 14.58 0.50 25.85
C ALA A 104 15.91 0.49 26.62
N GLU A 105 15.84 0.50 27.95
CA GLU A 105 16.99 0.52 28.85
C GLU A 105 17.10 -0.77 29.67
N ILE A 106 18.32 -1.15 30.01
CA ILE A 106 18.62 -2.21 30.98
C ILE A 106 18.15 -1.73 32.37
N PRO A 107 17.22 -2.46 33.03
CA PRO A 107 16.76 -2.15 34.39
C PRO A 107 17.90 -2.16 35.40
N ASP A 108 17.67 -1.60 36.58
CA ASP A 108 18.67 -1.66 37.63
C ASP A 108 18.65 -3.04 38.33
N PRO A 109 19.78 -3.77 38.40
CA PRO A 109 19.82 -5.10 38.99
C PRO A 109 19.64 -5.12 40.52
N VAL A 110 19.79 -3.98 41.20
CA VAL A 110 19.60 -3.83 42.65
C VAL A 110 18.16 -3.44 42.96
N THR A 111 17.61 -2.45 42.25
CA THR A 111 16.24 -1.96 42.55
C THR A 111 15.15 -2.81 41.91
N ASP A 112 15.40 -3.42 40.74
CA ASP A 112 14.47 -4.34 40.08
C ASP A 112 15.22 -5.54 39.47
N PRO A 113 15.73 -6.45 40.33
CA PRO A 113 16.47 -7.63 39.89
C PRO A 113 15.64 -8.53 38.96
N ARG A 114 14.32 -8.61 39.17
CA ARG A 114 13.44 -9.48 38.39
C ARG A 114 13.27 -8.95 36.97
N LEU A 115 12.96 -7.67 36.79
CA LEU A 115 12.86 -7.10 35.45
C LEU A 115 14.22 -7.08 34.76
N HIS A 116 15.30 -6.82 35.50
CA HIS A 116 16.66 -6.91 34.96
C HIS A 116 16.93 -8.30 34.35
N ASP A 117 16.64 -9.38 35.07
CA ASP A 117 16.82 -10.74 34.56
C ASP A 117 15.98 -11.03 33.31
N ILE A 118 14.70 -10.62 33.32
CA ILE A 118 13.80 -10.77 32.17
C ILE A 118 14.34 -10.03 30.94
N VAL A 119 14.71 -8.76 31.11
CA VAL A 119 15.15 -7.90 29.99
C VAL A 119 16.48 -8.38 29.43
N THR A 120 17.44 -8.72 30.29
CA THR A 120 18.77 -9.18 29.85
C THR A 120 18.72 -10.57 29.20
N THR A 121 17.72 -11.38 29.55
CA THR A 121 17.52 -12.71 28.95
C THR A 121 16.70 -12.67 27.65
N GLN A 122 15.67 -11.82 27.58
CA GLN A 122 14.63 -11.93 26.55
C GLN A 122 14.51 -10.72 25.64
N MET A 123 15.00 -9.56 26.04
CA MET A 123 14.84 -8.30 25.29
C MET A 123 16.16 -7.78 24.72
N VAL A 124 17.24 -8.56 24.74
CA VAL A 124 18.51 -8.20 24.09
C VAL A 124 18.48 -8.62 22.62
N HIS A 125 18.74 -7.67 21.73
CA HIS A 125 19.03 -7.95 20.33
C HIS A 125 20.55 -8.11 20.12
N GLY A 126 21.00 -9.25 19.60
CA GLY A 126 22.41 -9.45 19.29
C GLY A 126 23.23 -10.06 20.44
N PRO A 127 24.54 -9.76 20.54
CA PRO A 127 25.28 -8.71 19.85
C PRO A 127 25.40 -8.99 18.35
N CYS A 128 25.39 -7.93 17.54
CA CYS A 128 25.49 -7.95 16.08
C CYS A 128 26.27 -6.72 15.58
N GLY A 129 26.36 -6.53 14.27
CA GLY A 129 27.11 -5.39 13.71
C GLY A 129 28.61 -5.66 13.81
N ALA A 130 29.38 -4.62 14.17
CA ALA A 130 30.83 -4.74 14.36
C ALA A 130 31.21 -5.73 15.47
N LEU A 131 30.36 -5.87 16.51
CA LEU A 131 30.61 -6.78 17.64
C LEU A 131 30.44 -8.26 17.26
N ASN A 132 29.61 -8.55 16.25
CA ASN A 132 29.40 -9.92 15.76
C ASN A 132 28.84 -9.90 14.33
N PRO A 133 29.71 -9.86 13.32
CA PRO A 133 29.31 -9.81 11.91
C PRO A 133 28.60 -11.09 11.42
N LEU A 134 28.74 -12.20 12.15
CA LEU A 134 28.18 -13.51 11.81
C LEU A 134 26.76 -13.72 12.37
N SER A 135 26.19 -12.72 13.05
CA SER A 135 24.84 -12.81 13.57
C SER A 135 23.80 -13.08 12.47
N PRO A 136 22.78 -13.93 12.70
CA PRO A 136 21.75 -14.24 11.69
C PRO A 136 20.94 -13.03 11.19
N CYS A 137 20.96 -11.92 11.94
CA CYS A 137 20.30 -10.68 11.56
C CYS A 137 21.12 -9.80 10.61
N MET A 138 22.39 -10.15 10.35
CA MET A 138 23.30 -9.40 9.48
C MET A 138 23.00 -9.71 8.01
N ALA A 139 22.89 -8.67 7.20
CA ALA A 139 22.84 -8.73 5.75
C ALA A 139 23.63 -7.54 5.19
N ASP A 140 24.45 -7.77 4.18
CA ASP A 140 25.28 -6.73 3.55
C ASP A 140 26.11 -5.91 4.55
N GLY A 141 26.69 -6.59 5.55
CA GLY A 141 27.51 -5.96 6.60
C GLY A 141 26.74 -5.09 7.60
N LYS A 142 25.40 -5.04 7.53
CA LYS A 142 24.55 -4.26 8.44
C LYS A 142 23.48 -5.14 9.10
N CYS A 143 23.09 -4.79 10.31
CA CYS A 143 21.95 -5.45 10.94
C CYS A 143 20.65 -5.07 10.22
N THR A 144 19.91 -6.05 9.72
CA THR A 144 18.59 -5.87 9.09
C THR A 144 17.56 -5.23 10.02
N LYS A 145 17.77 -5.30 11.34
CA LYS A 145 16.95 -4.68 12.38
C LYS A 145 17.49 -3.34 12.89
N ARG A 146 18.56 -2.83 12.25
CA ARG A 146 19.21 -1.53 12.52
C ARG A 146 19.81 -1.41 13.93
N TYR A 147 20.40 -2.50 14.42
CA TYR A 147 21.18 -2.49 15.66
C TYR A 147 22.69 -2.40 15.37
N PRO A 148 23.48 -1.77 16.27
CA PRO A 148 23.04 -1.05 17.49
C PRO A 148 22.20 0.20 17.17
N ARG A 149 21.25 0.53 18.06
CA ARG A 149 20.41 1.72 17.96
C ARG A 149 21.15 2.95 18.50
N PRO A 150 20.83 4.18 18.03
CA PRO A 150 21.43 5.39 18.59
C PRO A 150 21.16 5.51 20.09
N LEU A 151 22.17 5.95 20.84
CA LEU A 151 22.02 6.36 22.24
C LEU A 151 21.48 7.79 22.28
N VAL A 152 20.39 8.01 23.00
CA VAL A 152 19.72 9.31 23.15
C VAL A 152 19.20 9.47 24.58
N ALA A 153 19.32 10.68 25.14
CA ALA A 153 18.94 10.98 26.51
C ALA A 153 17.41 11.01 26.74
N GLU A 154 16.64 11.30 25.69
CA GLU A 154 15.18 11.38 25.72
C GLU A 154 14.58 10.77 24.45
N THR A 155 13.33 10.31 24.55
CA THR A 155 12.60 9.78 23.38
C THR A 155 12.26 10.90 22.40
N VAL A 156 12.67 10.73 21.14
CA VAL A 156 12.44 11.71 20.07
C VAL A 156 11.47 11.14 19.04
N THR A 157 10.49 11.94 18.63
CA THR A 157 9.54 11.53 17.57
C THR A 157 10.27 11.49 16.22
N GLY A 158 10.30 10.34 15.56
CA GLY A 158 11.02 10.17 14.29
C GLY A 158 10.22 10.61 13.05
N ASN A 159 10.94 11.01 12.00
CA ASN A 159 10.36 11.48 10.72
C ASN A 159 9.58 10.41 9.94
N ASP A 160 9.77 9.11 10.24
CA ASP A 160 9.10 7.99 9.57
C ASP A 160 7.87 7.45 10.34
N GLY A 161 7.56 8.04 11.49
CA GLY A 161 6.44 7.71 12.36
C GLY A 161 6.74 6.65 13.42
N TYR A 162 8.01 6.30 13.64
CA TYR A 162 8.49 5.53 14.79
C TYR A 162 9.36 6.41 15.70
N PRO A 163 9.18 6.36 17.03
CA PRO A 163 10.06 7.08 17.94
C PRO A 163 11.48 6.48 17.97
N VAL A 164 12.45 7.34 18.22
CA VAL A 164 13.77 6.93 18.70
C VAL A 164 13.70 6.95 20.22
N TYR A 165 13.55 5.78 20.84
CA TYR A 165 13.41 5.67 22.29
C TYR A 165 14.67 6.08 23.04
N ARG A 166 14.47 6.64 24.23
CA ARG A 166 15.52 6.89 25.23
C ARG A 166 16.37 5.64 25.44
N ARG A 167 17.68 5.82 25.26
CA ARG A 167 18.74 4.82 25.48
C ARG A 167 19.95 5.57 26.00
N ARG A 168 20.04 5.75 27.32
CA ARG A 168 21.14 6.53 27.89
C ARG A 168 22.47 5.81 27.72
N SER A 169 23.52 6.57 27.43
CA SER A 169 24.88 6.06 27.38
C SER A 169 25.44 5.84 28.79
N LYS A 170 26.58 5.18 28.91
CA LYS A 170 27.22 4.96 30.22
C LYS A 170 27.57 6.26 30.93
N GLU A 171 27.93 7.29 30.16
CA GLU A 171 28.21 8.65 30.66
C GLU A 171 26.95 9.36 31.17
N ASP A 172 25.76 8.95 30.69
CA ASP A 172 24.46 9.46 31.09
C ASP A 172 23.69 8.46 31.99
N ASN A 173 24.41 7.76 32.89
CA ASN A 173 23.85 6.76 33.81
C ASN A 173 23.14 5.56 33.14
N GLY A 174 23.43 5.30 31.86
CA GLY A 174 23.05 4.08 31.16
C GLY A 174 23.83 2.87 31.68
N ARG A 175 23.19 1.71 31.65
CA ARG A 175 23.77 0.45 32.15
C ARG A 175 24.31 -0.39 31.00
N THR A 176 25.26 -1.26 31.34
CA THR A 176 25.82 -2.26 30.43
C THR A 176 25.73 -3.64 31.07
N ILE A 177 25.71 -4.67 30.23
CA ILE A 177 25.73 -6.07 30.63
C ILE A 177 26.78 -6.82 29.82
N LYS A 178 27.24 -7.95 30.36
CA LYS A 178 28.11 -8.88 29.63
C LYS A 178 27.27 -10.01 29.04
N VAL A 179 27.37 -10.20 27.73
CA VAL A 179 26.74 -11.30 27.01
C VAL A 179 27.80 -12.24 26.45
N LYS A 180 27.56 -13.55 26.55
CA LYS A 180 28.47 -14.57 26.03
C LYS A 180 28.15 -14.90 24.58
N VAL A 181 29.12 -14.73 23.69
CA VAL A 181 29.03 -15.13 22.28
C VAL A 181 30.29 -15.90 21.91
N GLN A 182 30.13 -17.11 21.37
CA GLN A 182 31.25 -17.95 20.88
C GLN A 182 32.41 -18.06 21.90
N ASN A 183 32.08 -18.26 23.18
CA ASN A 183 33.01 -18.34 24.32
C ASN A 183 33.78 -17.03 24.66
N GLN A 184 33.36 -15.89 24.13
CA GLN A 184 33.85 -14.57 24.52
C GLN A 184 32.75 -13.79 25.26
N GLU A 185 33.14 -13.05 26.31
CA GLU A 185 32.25 -12.08 26.96
C GLU A 185 32.37 -10.73 26.28
N ILE A 186 31.25 -10.24 25.75
CA ILE A 186 31.13 -8.94 25.09
C ILE A 186 30.28 -8.05 25.98
N GLU A 187 30.77 -6.85 26.30
CA GLU A 187 29.99 -5.82 26.99
C GLU A 187 29.08 -5.12 25.97
N ILE A 188 27.79 -5.05 26.26
CA ILE A 188 26.78 -4.35 25.46
C ILE A 188 25.99 -3.38 26.34
N GLY A 189 25.55 -2.26 25.77
CA GLY A 189 24.72 -1.28 26.45
C GLY A 189 23.27 -1.25 25.96
N ASN A 190 22.59 -0.16 26.33
CA ASN A 190 21.20 0.13 26.00
C ASN A 190 20.94 0.15 24.47
N GLU A 191 21.96 0.35 23.64
CA GLU A 191 21.85 0.35 22.18
C GLU A 191 21.36 -0.99 21.58
N PHE A 192 21.42 -2.07 22.35
CA PHE A 192 20.99 -3.42 21.94
C PHE A 192 19.63 -3.86 22.50
N ILE A 193 18.98 -3.06 23.34
CA ILE A 193 17.73 -3.47 23.99
C ILE A 193 16.52 -3.29 23.07
N VAL A 194 15.72 -4.30 22.89
CA VAL A 194 14.44 -4.23 22.18
C VAL A 194 13.44 -3.46 23.04
N PRO A 195 12.72 -2.44 22.50
CA PRO A 195 11.71 -1.70 23.25
C PRO A 195 10.68 -2.64 23.90
N TYR A 196 10.44 -2.46 25.19
CA TYR A 196 9.57 -3.34 25.98
C TYR A 196 8.70 -2.52 26.93
N CYS A 197 7.61 -3.12 27.40
CA CYS A 197 6.84 -2.55 28.49
C CYS A 197 7.18 -3.27 29.80
N PRO A 198 7.75 -2.59 30.81
CA PRO A 198 8.10 -3.19 32.09
C PRO A 198 6.97 -4.02 32.73
N LEU A 199 5.72 -3.54 32.63
CA LEU A 199 4.56 -4.24 33.16
C LEU A 199 4.31 -5.56 32.41
N LEU A 200 4.22 -5.52 31.08
CA LEU A 200 3.94 -6.70 30.27
C LEU A 200 5.07 -7.73 30.35
N SER A 201 6.34 -7.28 30.39
CA SER A 201 7.50 -8.15 30.57
C SER A 201 7.42 -8.92 31.89
N ARG A 202 7.04 -8.27 33.00
CA ARG A 202 6.89 -8.96 34.30
C ARG A 202 5.72 -9.94 34.34
N ILE A 203 4.63 -9.67 33.62
CA ILE A 203 3.43 -10.54 33.60
C ILE A 203 3.67 -11.78 32.73
N PHE A 204 4.25 -11.59 31.55
CA PHE A 204 4.30 -12.63 30.53
C PHE A 204 5.65 -13.31 30.39
N GLU A 205 6.73 -12.73 30.94
CA GLU A 205 8.08 -13.31 30.93
C GLU A 205 8.43 -13.91 29.56
N THR A 206 8.24 -13.13 28.51
CA THR A 206 8.57 -13.51 27.14
C THR A 206 9.14 -12.34 26.36
N HIS A 207 9.78 -12.64 25.22
CA HIS A 207 10.17 -11.63 24.24
C HIS A 207 8.92 -10.94 23.68
N ALA A 208 8.65 -9.74 24.18
CA ALA A 208 7.51 -8.90 23.81
C ALA A 208 7.99 -7.48 23.43
N ASN A 209 8.13 -7.21 22.13
CA ASN A 209 8.45 -5.88 21.64
C ASN A 209 7.22 -4.98 21.73
N VAL A 210 7.35 -3.81 22.34
CA VAL A 210 6.27 -2.82 22.45
C VAL A 210 6.73 -1.53 21.82
N GLU A 211 6.02 -1.11 20.77
CA GLU A 211 6.34 0.07 19.99
C GLU A 211 5.19 1.07 20.07
N SER A 212 5.51 2.34 20.34
CA SER A 212 4.58 3.44 20.13
C SER A 212 4.41 3.63 18.63
N CYS A 213 3.16 3.66 18.20
CA CYS A 213 2.80 3.75 16.81
C CYS A 213 2.03 5.04 16.58
N HIS A 214 2.41 5.81 15.56
CA HIS A 214 1.62 6.94 15.09
C HIS A 214 1.46 6.94 13.56
N SER A 215 1.87 5.84 12.91
CA SER A 215 1.92 5.73 11.46
C SER A 215 0.91 4.73 10.90
N ALA A 216 0.26 5.09 9.79
CA ALA A 216 -0.54 4.13 9.02
C ALA A 216 0.33 3.00 8.40
N LYS A 217 1.66 3.15 8.36
CA LYS A 217 2.60 2.12 7.86
C LYS A 217 2.55 0.85 8.73
N SER A 218 2.43 0.96 10.05
CA SER A 218 2.35 -0.19 10.97
C SER A 218 1.11 -1.05 10.72
N ILE A 219 0.05 -0.44 10.19
CA ILE A 219 -1.17 -1.12 9.78
C ILE A 219 -0.96 -1.85 8.46
N LYS A 220 -0.24 -1.26 7.50
CA LYS A 220 0.18 -1.99 6.28
C LYS A 220 1.02 -3.22 6.66
N TYR A 221 1.84 -3.09 7.70
CA TYR A 221 2.65 -4.19 8.23
C TYR A 221 1.78 -5.31 8.83
N LEU A 222 0.77 -5.01 9.66
CA LEU A 222 -0.14 -6.06 10.14
C LEU A 222 -1.03 -6.64 9.02
N CYS A 223 -1.55 -5.78 8.13
CA CYS A 223 -2.29 -6.23 6.96
C CYS A 223 -1.46 -7.20 6.11
N LYS A 224 -0.14 -6.99 5.99
CA LYS A 224 0.74 -7.97 5.35
C LYS A 224 0.58 -9.34 6.00
N TYR A 225 0.61 -9.48 7.33
CA TYR A 225 0.45 -10.79 7.96
C TYR A 225 -0.93 -11.41 7.80
N VAL A 226 -1.98 -10.58 7.74
CA VAL A 226 -3.34 -11.05 7.43
C VAL A 226 -3.47 -11.49 5.96
N THR A 227 -2.76 -10.83 5.02
CA THR A 227 -2.95 -11.04 3.58
C THR A 227 -1.81 -11.76 2.87
N LYS A 228 -0.67 -12.02 3.53
CA LYS A 228 0.53 -12.66 2.95
C LYS A 228 0.24 -14.10 2.53
N GLY A 229 -0.81 -14.72 3.06
CA GLY A 229 -1.11 -16.13 2.86
C GLY A 229 -0.08 -17.01 3.58
N SER A 230 -0.29 -18.33 3.52
CA SER A 230 0.72 -19.30 3.98
C SER A 230 1.95 -19.23 3.08
N ASP A 231 3.13 -19.51 3.64
CA ASP A 231 4.32 -19.71 2.82
C ASP A 231 4.05 -20.84 1.81
N MET A 232 4.49 -20.68 0.57
CA MET A 232 4.27 -21.68 -0.49
C MET A 232 5.61 -22.20 -1.02
N ALA A 233 5.64 -23.48 -1.36
CA ALA A 233 6.76 -24.12 -2.02
C ALA A 233 6.32 -24.69 -3.36
N VAL A 234 7.18 -24.55 -4.37
CA VAL A 234 7.04 -25.25 -5.64
C VAL A 234 7.87 -26.53 -5.52
N PHE A 235 7.25 -27.68 -5.77
CA PHE A 235 7.94 -28.97 -5.76
C PHE A 235 7.66 -29.72 -7.05
N GLY A 236 8.70 -30.41 -7.54
CA GLY A 236 8.60 -31.26 -8.70
C GLY A 236 7.95 -32.58 -8.33
N ILE A 237 6.95 -33.03 -9.10
CA ILE A 237 6.47 -34.41 -9.03
C ILE A 237 7.12 -35.16 -10.19
N ALA A 238 7.82 -36.25 -9.89
CA ALA A 238 8.37 -37.10 -10.93
C ALA A 238 7.21 -37.70 -11.74
N SER A 239 6.97 -37.16 -12.93
CA SER A 239 6.05 -37.72 -13.91
C SER A 239 6.83 -38.66 -14.85
N GLU A 240 6.16 -39.68 -15.39
CA GLU A 240 6.74 -40.52 -16.44
C GLU A 240 6.96 -39.75 -17.76
N ASN A 241 6.35 -38.56 -17.90
CA ASN A 241 6.33 -37.80 -19.14
C ASN A 241 7.11 -36.48 -19.01
N VAL A 242 8.40 -36.55 -19.32
CA VAL A 242 9.41 -35.49 -19.11
C VAL A 242 9.10 -34.16 -19.82
N ASN A 243 8.18 -34.15 -20.79
CA ASN A 243 7.91 -33.00 -21.66
C ASN A 243 6.74 -32.08 -21.24
N ASP A 244 6.04 -32.36 -20.13
CA ASP A 244 4.95 -31.49 -19.63
C ASP A 244 5.41 -30.66 -18.41
N GLU A 245 6.04 -29.51 -18.68
CA GLU A 245 6.54 -28.57 -17.68
C GLU A 245 5.45 -28.07 -16.70
N ILE A 246 4.17 -28.05 -17.08
CA ILE A 246 3.09 -27.54 -16.22
C ILE A 246 2.67 -28.63 -15.22
N SER A 247 2.61 -29.89 -15.66
CA SER A 247 2.31 -31.03 -14.77
C SER A 247 3.47 -31.40 -13.84
N ASN A 248 4.70 -31.03 -14.22
CA ASN A 248 5.93 -31.35 -13.48
C ASN A 248 6.10 -30.54 -12.18
N PHE A 249 5.45 -29.40 -12.02
CA PHE A 249 5.61 -28.54 -10.84
C PHE A 249 4.28 -28.24 -10.17
N GLN A 250 4.14 -28.66 -8.91
CA GLN A 250 2.99 -28.31 -8.08
C GLN A 250 3.37 -27.25 -7.05
N MET A 251 2.37 -26.44 -6.68
CA MET A 251 2.50 -25.41 -5.66
C MET A 251 1.72 -25.84 -4.41
N GLY A 252 2.42 -26.06 -3.31
CA GLY A 252 1.82 -26.44 -2.02
C GLY A 252 2.03 -25.39 -0.94
N ARG A 253 1.12 -25.38 0.03
CA ARG A 253 1.28 -24.58 1.26
C ARG A 253 2.23 -25.30 2.19
N TYR A 254 3.24 -24.58 2.67
CA TYR A 254 4.08 -25.00 3.78
C TYR A 254 3.37 -24.64 5.09
N VAL A 255 3.03 -25.65 5.88
CA VAL A 255 2.38 -25.51 7.19
C VAL A 255 3.28 -26.15 8.23
N SER A 256 3.76 -25.37 9.19
CA SER A 256 4.54 -25.92 10.31
C SER A 256 3.67 -26.82 11.19
N THR A 257 4.26 -27.78 11.91
CA THR A 257 3.51 -28.65 12.83
C THR A 257 2.72 -27.86 13.87
N ASN A 258 3.28 -26.75 14.37
CA ASN A 258 2.58 -25.88 15.33
C ASN A 258 1.38 -25.16 14.69
N GLU A 259 1.53 -24.64 13.46
CA GLU A 259 0.41 -24.04 12.72
C GLU A 259 -0.69 -25.07 12.42
N ALA A 260 -0.30 -26.29 12.04
CA ALA A 260 -1.24 -27.39 11.80
C ALA A 260 -2.07 -27.70 13.05
N LEU A 261 -1.41 -27.84 14.21
CA LEU A 261 -2.09 -28.07 15.48
C LEU A 261 -2.99 -26.91 15.89
N TRP A 262 -2.56 -25.66 15.69
CA TRP A 262 -3.39 -24.49 15.93
C TRP A 262 -4.69 -24.53 15.13
N ARG A 263 -4.60 -24.93 13.85
CA ARG A 263 -5.76 -25.10 12.96
C ARG A 263 -6.64 -26.28 13.38
N LEU A 264 -6.06 -27.43 13.71
CA LEU A 264 -6.80 -28.62 14.19
C LEU A 264 -7.58 -28.31 15.47
N LEU A 265 -7.00 -27.53 16.37
CA LEU A 265 -7.66 -27.06 17.60
C LEU A 265 -8.66 -25.93 17.36
N SER A 266 -8.86 -25.49 16.11
CA SER A 266 -9.77 -24.41 15.72
C SER A 266 -9.50 -23.08 16.45
N PHE A 267 -8.24 -22.81 16.80
CA PHE A 267 -7.85 -21.56 17.42
C PHE A 267 -7.86 -20.42 16.38
N GLN A 268 -8.37 -19.26 16.78
CA GLN A 268 -8.45 -18.10 15.90
C GLN A 268 -7.05 -17.55 15.60
N ILE A 269 -6.69 -17.47 14.32
CA ILE A 269 -5.43 -16.87 13.86
C ILE A 269 -5.50 -15.36 13.92
N HIS A 270 -6.67 -14.78 13.63
CA HIS A 270 -6.89 -13.35 13.63
C HIS A 270 -8.09 -13.01 14.50
N GLU A 271 -7.96 -11.93 15.27
CA GLU A 271 -9.09 -11.33 15.98
C GLU A 271 -9.07 -9.83 15.80
N ARG A 272 -10.25 -9.22 15.88
CA ARG A 272 -10.41 -7.78 15.75
C ARG A 272 -11.68 -7.33 16.45
N TYR A 273 -11.61 -6.11 16.97
CA TYR A 273 -12.75 -5.43 17.54
C TYR A 273 -12.63 -3.93 17.19
N PRO A 274 -13.72 -3.25 16.81
CA PRO A 274 -15.08 -3.78 16.65
C PRO A 274 -15.29 -4.54 15.35
N THR A 275 -16.43 -5.21 15.20
CA THR A 275 -16.75 -5.98 13.99
C THR A 275 -16.88 -5.06 12.77
N VAL A 276 -16.33 -5.47 11.62
CA VAL A 276 -16.47 -4.77 10.34
C VAL A 276 -17.40 -5.56 9.41
N VAL A 277 -18.51 -4.94 8.99
CA VAL A 277 -19.50 -5.49 8.08
C VAL A 277 -19.26 -4.96 6.66
N HIS A 278 -19.20 -5.87 5.70
CA HIS A 278 -19.01 -5.51 4.29
C HIS A 278 -20.34 -5.09 3.66
N LEU A 279 -20.34 -3.93 3.04
CA LEU A 279 -21.47 -3.31 2.39
C LEU A 279 -21.29 -3.38 0.87
N ALA A 280 -22.27 -4.00 0.20
CA ALA A 280 -22.28 -4.16 -1.25
C ALA A 280 -22.43 -2.80 -1.93
N VAL A 281 -21.75 -2.63 -3.06
CA VAL A 281 -21.85 -1.45 -3.93
C VAL A 281 -21.92 -1.97 -5.35
N HIS A 282 -22.99 -1.62 -6.05
CA HIS A 282 -23.23 -2.00 -7.44
C HIS A 282 -24.30 -1.08 -8.03
N LEU A 283 -24.37 -1.01 -9.36
CA LEU A 283 -25.47 -0.37 -10.08
C LEU A 283 -26.75 -1.21 -9.95
N GLU A 284 -27.88 -0.62 -10.36
CA GLU A 284 -29.14 -1.34 -10.45
C GLU A 284 -28.99 -2.59 -11.32
N ASN A 285 -29.48 -3.74 -10.82
CA ASN A 285 -29.31 -5.07 -11.42
C ASN A 285 -27.84 -5.54 -11.63
N GLY A 286 -26.84 -4.80 -11.13
CA GLY A 286 -25.42 -5.16 -11.18
C GLY A 286 -24.94 -6.02 -10.00
N GLN A 287 -25.85 -6.74 -9.32
CA GLN A 287 -25.51 -7.50 -8.12
C GLN A 287 -24.66 -8.72 -8.48
N ARG A 288 -23.69 -9.07 -7.63
CA ARG A 288 -22.99 -10.35 -7.77
C ARG A 288 -23.93 -11.48 -7.30
N VAL A 289 -24.24 -12.40 -8.21
CA VAL A 289 -25.07 -13.57 -7.93
C VAL A 289 -24.28 -14.83 -8.19
N TYR A 290 -24.37 -15.79 -7.27
CA TYR A 290 -23.83 -17.14 -7.43
C TYR A 290 -24.96 -18.05 -7.87
N PHE A 291 -24.73 -18.80 -8.95
CA PHE A 291 -25.71 -19.68 -9.54
C PHE A 291 -25.06 -21.00 -10.00
N THR A 292 -25.89 -22.02 -10.14
CA THR A 292 -25.59 -23.25 -10.87
C THR A 292 -26.40 -23.23 -12.16
N GLU A 293 -26.06 -24.07 -13.13
CA GLU A 293 -26.84 -24.17 -14.38
C GLU A 293 -28.33 -24.39 -14.10
N ALA A 294 -28.66 -25.22 -13.11
CA ALA A 294 -30.04 -25.52 -12.72
C ALA A 294 -30.83 -24.32 -12.14
N ASN A 295 -30.17 -23.31 -11.56
CA ASN A 295 -30.86 -22.17 -10.93
C ASN A 295 -30.56 -20.81 -11.58
N ALA A 296 -29.81 -20.77 -12.69
CA ALA A 296 -29.39 -19.54 -13.36
C ALA A 296 -30.58 -18.65 -13.74
N ALA A 297 -31.60 -19.21 -14.41
CA ALA A 297 -32.80 -18.47 -14.83
C ALA A 297 -33.55 -17.88 -13.63
N GLN A 298 -33.81 -18.69 -12.60
CA GLN A 298 -34.46 -18.24 -11.36
C GLN A 298 -33.66 -17.13 -10.67
N ARG A 299 -32.32 -17.25 -10.63
CA ARG A 299 -31.43 -16.27 -10.03
C ARG A 299 -31.39 -14.95 -10.81
N ALA A 300 -31.53 -15.00 -12.13
CA ALA A 300 -31.62 -13.81 -12.98
C ALA A 300 -32.96 -13.09 -12.80
N GLU A 301 -34.08 -13.82 -12.70
CA GLU A 301 -35.41 -13.24 -12.45
C GLU A 301 -35.57 -12.71 -11.03
N ARG A 302 -34.99 -13.40 -10.04
CA ARG A 302 -35.11 -13.08 -8.60
C ARG A 302 -33.74 -13.07 -7.94
N PRO A 303 -32.94 -12.02 -8.20
CA PRO A 303 -31.63 -11.90 -7.58
C PRO A 303 -31.77 -11.80 -6.05
N PRO A 304 -30.87 -12.44 -5.29
CA PRO A 304 -30.90 -12.36 -3.83
C PRO A 304 -30.62 -10.93 -3.37
N SER A 305 -31.32 -10.50 -2.32
CA SER A 305 -31.09 -9.18 -1.73
C SER A 305 -29.65 -9.02 -1.26
N THR A 306 -29.07 -7.87 -1.59
CA THR A 306 -27.77 -7.44 -1.09
C THR A 306 -27.94 -6.55 0.13
N THR A 307 -26.83 -6.21 0.79
CA THR A 307 -26.86 -5.19 1.85
C THR A 307 -27.34 -3.84 1.31
N LEU A 308 -27.08 -3.52 0.03
CA LEU A 308 -27.52 -2.25 -0.57
C LEU A 308 -29.03 -2.22 -0.82
N THR A 309 -29.57 -3.25 -1.47
CA THR A 309 -31.02 -3.32 -1.73
C THR A 309 -31.83 -3.48 -0.44
N SER A 310 -31.30 -4.21 0.54
CA SER A 310 -31.93 -4.28 1.86
C SER A 310 -31.85 -2.96 2.61
N PHE A 311 -30.79 -2.15 2.44
CA PHE A 311 -30.71 -0.83 3.04
C PHE A 311 -31.79 0.08 2.49
N PHE A 312 -32.00 0.11 1.17
CA PHE A 312 -33.10 0.84 0.54
C PHE A 312 -34.47 0.44 1.08
N ALA A 313 -34.75 -0.87 1.17
CA ALA A 313 -36.00 -1.37 1.74
C ALA A 313 -36.18 -0.98 3.22
N MET A 314 -35.10 -0.93 3.99
CA MET A 314 -35.14 -0.47 5.39
C MET A 314 -35.40 1.04 5.47
N CYS A 315 -34.77 1.86 4.62
CA CYS A 315 -35.04 3.31 4.57
C CYS A 315 -36.49 3.63 4.16
N GLU A 316 -37.15 2.73 3.44
CA GLU A 316 -38.57 2.87 3.09
C GLU A 316 -39.50 2.47 4.24
N SER A 317 -39.18 1.38 4.95
CA SER A 317 -40.06 0.77 5.95
C SER A 317 -39.80 1.17 7.41
N ASP A 318 -38.60 1.67 7.72
CA ASP A 318 -38.17 2.04 9.07
C ASP A 318 -37.74 3.52 9.12
N PRO A 319 -38.49 4.40 9.82
CA PRO A 319 -38.17 5.81 9.92
C PRO A 319 -36.76 6.09 10.46
N PHE A 320 -36.23 5.23 11.33
CA PHE A 320 -34.86 5.40 11.84
C PHE A 320 -33.82 5.07 10.77
N ALA A 321 -34.04 4.03 9.96
CA ALA A 321 -33.11 3.72 8.87
C ALA A 321 -33.04 4.87 7.84
N ALA A 322 -34.16 5.57 7.62
CA ALA A 322 -34.23 6.73 6.73
C ALA A 322 -33.37 7.91 7.20
N THR A 323 -32.91 7.95 8.46
CA THR A 323 -31.99 8.99 8.93
C THR A 323 -30.53 8.64 8.72
N LEU A 324 -30.20 7.41 8.30
CA LEU A 324 -28.83 6.91 8.25
C LEU A 324 -28.18 7.08 6.87
N MET A 325 -26.87 7.30 6.87
CA MET A 325 -26.02 7.01 5.71
C MET A 325 -25.75 5.51 5.64
N TYR A 326 -25.47 4.98 4.44
CA TYR A 326 -25.32 3.54 4.25
C TYR A 326 -24.20 2.92 5.12
N VAL A 327 -23.10 3.64 5.32
CA VAL A 327 -21.97 3.21 6.16
C VAL A 327 -22.30 3.13 7.65
N GLU A 328 -23.34 3.83 8.10
CA GLU A 328 -23.81 3.83 9.50
C GLU A 328 -24.71 2.64 9.79
N MET A 329 -25.26 1.99 8.75
CA MET A 329 -26.23 0.90 8.87
C MET A 329 -25.77 -0.20 9.85
N PRO A 330 -24.52 -0.73 9.77
CA PRO A 330 -24.09 -1.79 10.67
C PRO A 330 -24.02 -1.41 12.15
N LYS A 331 -23.98 -0.11 12.47
CA LYS A 331 -23.96 0.39 13.85
C LYS A 331 -25.28 0.10 14.58
N TYR A 332 -26.40 0.12 13.85
CA TYR A 332 -27.75 -0.01 14.42
C TYR A 332 -28.50 -1.25 13.94
N TYR A 333 -28.07 -1.82 12.82
CA TYR A 333 -28.66 -3.00 12.21
C TYR A 333 -27.61 -4.10 12.03
N THR A 334 -28.03 -5.35 12.15
CA THR A 334 -27.22 -6.53 11.84
C THR A 334 -27.70 -7.19 10.55
N TRP A 335 -26.77 -7.70 9.75
CA TRP A 335 -27.08 -8.41 8.51
C TRP A 335 -27.37 -9.88 8.80
N ASN A 336 -28.60 -10.31 8.55
CA ASN A 336 -28.97 -11.73 8.64
C ASN A 336 -28.63 -12.42 7.32
N GLN A 337 -27.60 -13.27 7.36
CA GLN A 337 -27.08 -13.94 6.16
C GLN A 337 -28.10 -14.93 5.55
N SER A 338 -28.92 -15.57 6.37
CA SER A 338 -29.91 -16.57 5.93
C SER A 338 -31.11 -15.90 5.27
N THR A 339 -31.66 -14.84 5.89
CA THR A 339 -32.83 -14.14 5.35
C THR A 339 -32.46 -13.03 4.35
N LYS A 340 -31.16 -12.70 4.21
CA LYS A 340 -30.64 -11.62 3.36
C LYS A 340 -31.29 -10.26 3.64
N LYS A 341 -31.48 -9.95 4.93
CA LYS A 341 -32.11 -8.70 5.38
C LYS A 341 -31.35 -8.10 6.55
N PHE A 342 -31.35 -6.78 6.61
CA PHE A 342 -30.99 -6.06 7.83
C PHE A 342 -32.10 -6.20 8.88
N GLN A 343 -31.69 -6.33 10.13
CA GLN A 343 -32.57 -6.37 11.30
C GLN A 343 -32.03 -5.44 12.37
N ARG A 344 -32.91 -4.74 13.10
CA ARG A 344 -32.50 -3.88 14.23
C ARG A 344 -31.66 -4.70 15.21
N ARG A 345 -30.60 -4.08 15.73
CA ARG A 345 -29.87 -4.65 16.85
C ARG A 345 -30.76 -4.68 18.08
N LYS A 346 -30.68 -5.78 18.82
CA LYS A 346 -31.46 -6.01 20.06
C LYS A 346 -30.68 -5.68 21.33
N GLN A 347 -29.40 -5.37 21.19
CA GLN A 347 -28.44 -5.11 22.28
C GLN A 347 -27.51 -3.98 21.86
N GLY A 348 -26.98 -3.25 22.84
CA GLY A 348 -26.09 -2.10 22.65
C GLY A 348 -26.53 -0.92 23.50
N THR A 349 -26.02 0.26 23.20
CA THR A 349 -26.41 1.51 23.85
C THR A 349 -27.72 2.00 23.25
N PRO A 350 -28.78 2.20 24.06
CA PRO A 350 -30.05 2.77 23.60
C PRO A 350 -29.82 4.11 22.90
N VAL A 351 -30.48 4.32 21.77
CA VAL A 351 -30.42 5.60 21.04
C VAL A 351 -31.45 6.55 21.64
N PRO A 352 -31.07 7.77 22.06
CA PRO A 352 -32.01 8.77 22.53
C PRO A 352 -33.13 9.02 21.50
N ASP A 353 -34.35 9.24 21.98
CA ASP A 353 -35.54 9.54 21.17
C ASP A 353 -36.01 8.44 20.20
N TRP A 354 -35.34 7.29 20.17
CA TRP A 354 -35.69 6.15 19.31
C TRP A 354 -35.91 4.87 20.13
N PRO A 355 -37.15 4.62 20.61
CA PRO A 355 -37.47 3.43 21.38
C PRO A 355 -37.12 2.15 20.60
N GLN A 356 -36.52 1.18 21.30
CA GLN A 356 -36.10 -0.12 20.75
C GLN A 356 -35.02 -0.03 19.65
N VAL A 357 -34.33 1.10 19.54
CA VAL A 357 -33.15 1.23 18.68
C VAL A 357 -31.91 1.21 19.57
N PHE A 358 -31.00 0.30 19.23
CA PHE A 358 -29.73 0.13 19.94
C PHE A 358 -28.58 0.35 18.98
N SER A 359 -27.53 1.00 19.48
CA SER A 359 -26.29 1.23 18.76
C SER A 359 -25.17 0.38 19.33
N THR A 360 -24.30 -0.12 18.45
CA THR A 360 -23.07 -0.81 18.84
C THR A 360 -21.86 -0.13 18.21
N ASP A 361 -20.70 -0.73 18.38
CA ASP A 361 -19.41 -0.30 17.82
C ASP A 361 -19.17 -0.76 16.36
N ALA A 362 -20.11 -1.50 15.77
CA ALA A 362 -19.91 -2.16 14.49
C ALA A 362 -19.75 -1.16 13.34
N LEU A 363 -18.80 -1.44 12.44
CA LEU A 363 -18.41 -0.52 11.37
C LEU A 363 -18.83 -1.04 9.99
N GLY A 364 -19.39 -0.15 9.17
CA GLY A 364 -19.64 -0.42 7.75
C GLY A 364 -18.41 -0.19 6.88
N ARG A 365 -18.13 -1.13 5.97
CA ARG A 365 -17.09 -1.01 4.95
C ARG A 365 -17.67 -1.22 3.56
N MET A 366 -17.70 -0.14 2.78
CA MET A 366 -17.86 -0.23 1.33
C MET A 366 -16.51 -0.51 0.65
N TYR A 367 -16.54 -1.31 -0.40
CA TYR A 367 -15.36 -1.56 -1.24
C TYR A 367 -14.90 -0.28 -1.93
N THR A 368 -13.61 -0.23 -2.27
CA THR A 368 -13.08 0.83 -3.14
C THR A 368 -13.57 0.56 -4.56
N VAL A 369 -14.25 1.53 -5.15
CA VAL A 369 -14.60 1.53 -6.57
C VAL A 369 -13.59 2.44 -7.27
N HIS A 370 -12.97 1.96 -8.33
CA HIS A 370 -11.99 2.74 -9.09
C HIS A 370 -12.73 3.81 -9.91
N PRO A 371 -12.22 5.05 -10.06
CA PRO A 371 -12.87 6.11 -10.85
C PRO A 371 -13.18 5.72 -12.31
N ARG A 372 -12.37 4.85 -12.93
CA ARG A 372 -12.67 4.26 -14.25
C ARG A 372 -13.97 3.45 -14.30
N ASN A 373 -14.49 2.97 -13.16
CA ASN A 373 -15.82 2.39 -13.07
C ASN A 373 -16.82 3.51 -12.76
N ASP A 374 -16.95 4.40 -13.75
CA ASP A 374 -17.55 5.74 -13.72
C ASP A 374 -18.82 5.85 -12.86
N GLU A 375 -19.98 5.43 -13.37
CA GLU A 375 -21.26 5.56 -12.66
C GLU A 375 -21.31 4.84 -11.31
N CYS A 376 -20.60 3.71 -11.17
CA CYS A 376 -20.54 2.99 -9.89
C CYS A 376 -19.69 3.74 -8.84
N PHE A 377 -18.68 4.48 -9.29
CA PHE A 377 -17.87 5.36 -8.43
C PHE A 377 -18.72 6.51 -7.88
N TYR A 378 -19.52 7.18 -8.73
CA TYR A 378 -20.41 8.25 -8.29
C TYR A 378 -21.55 7.72 -7.42
N LEU A 379 -22.14 6.57 -7.74
CA LEU A 379 -23.11 5.90 -6.87
C LEU A 379 -22.52 5.66 -5.48
N ARG A 380 -21.28 5.19 -5.39
CA ARG A 380 -20.59 5.01 -4.11
C ARG A 380 -20.40 6.34 -3.38
N LEU A 381 -20.07 7.42 -4.09
CA LEU A 381 -19.94 8.76 -3.51
C LEU A 381 -21.26 9.23 -2.92
N LEU A 382 -22.37 9.04 -3.62
CA LEU A 382 -23.71 9.34 -3.12
C LEU A 382 -24.05 8.50 -1.88
N LEU A 383 -23.74 7.20 -1.86
CA LEU A 383 -23.98 6.34 -0.69
C LEU A 383 -23.21 6.75 0.58
N VAL A 384 -22.13 7.53 0.44
CA VAL A 384 -21.40 8.11 1.59
C VAL A 384 -22.02 9.41 2.07
N ASN A 385 -22.78 10.12 1.22
CA ASN A 385 -23.22 11.51 1.49
C ASN A 385 -24.74 11.67 1.59
N VAL A 386 -25.53 10.76 1.02
CA VAL A 386 -27.00 10.81 1.00
C VAL A 386 -27.56 9.96 2.14
N ARG A 387 -28.43 10.56 2.96
CA ARG A 387 -29.15 9.89 4.05
C ARG A 387 -30.45 9.27 3.53
N GLY A 388 -30.76 8.07 4.00
CA GLY A 388 -32.05 7.41 3.76
C GLY A 388 -32.45 7.17 2.31
N PRO A 389 -31.54 6.87 1.35
CA PRO A 389 -31.97 6.57 -0.01
C PRO A 389 -32.90 5.34 0.00
N LYS A 390 -33.97 5.40 -0.80
CA LYS A 390 -35.03 4.38 -0.86
C LYS A 390 -34.96 3.52 -2.12
N SER A 391 -34.16 3.93 -3.09
CA SER A 391 -33.96 3.22 -4.36
C SER A 391 -32.74 3.80 -5.09
N PHE A 392 -32.35 3.13 -6.17
CA PHE A 392 -31.37 3.64 -7.13
C PHE A 392 -31.82 4.97 -7.76
N ALA A 393 -33.10 5.08 -8.10
CA ALA A 393 -33.69 6.31 -8.61
C ALA A 393 -33.61 7.46 -7.59
N HIS A 394 -33.91 7.19 -6.31
CA HIS A 394 -33.84 8.20 -5.26
C HIS A 394 -32.41 8.75 -5.09
N LEU A 395 -31.36 7.92 -5.24
CA LEU A 395 -29.97 8.41 -5.22
C LEU A 395 -29.67 9.43 -6.33
N LYS A 396 -30.38 9.36 -7.46
CA LYS A 396 -30.24 10.33 -8.56
C LYS A 396 -31.13 11.55 -8.40
N THR A 397 -32.02 11.59 -7.40
CA THR A 397 -32.92 12.72 -7.20
C THR A 397 -32.30 13.75 -6.26
N VAL A 398 -32.07 14.96 -6.78
CA VAL A 398 -31.52 16.10 -6.04
C VAL A 398 -32.51 17.25 -6.14
N ASN A 399 -32.93 17.83 -5.01
CA ASN A 399 -33.91 18.93 -4.95
C ASN A 399 -35.22 18.66 -5.73
N GLY A 400 -35.69 17.41 -5.74
CA GLY A 400 -36.90 16.99 -6.47
C GLY A 400 -36.69 16.74 -7.97
N HIS A 401 -35.49 17.00 -8.51
CA HIS A 401 -35.13 16.70 -9.89
C HIS A 401 -34.39 15.36 -10.00
N GLN A 402 -34.89 14.43 -10.80
CA GLN A 402 -34.24 13.14 -11.04
C GLN A 402 -33.20 13.27 -12.16
N CYS A 403 -31.92 13.22 -11.80
CA CYS A 403 -30.80 13.25 -12.71
C CYS A 403 -30.75 12.00 -13.59
N GLN A 404 -30.18 12.11 -14.79
CA GLN A 404 -29.98 10.96 -15.66
C GLN A 404 -28.89 10.04 -15.12
N THR A 405 -27.79 10.63 -14.63
CA THR A 405 -26.59 9.92 -14.16
C THR A 405 -26.32 10.16 -12.67
N TYR A 406 -25.57 9.26 -12.04
CA TYR A 406 -25.08 9.47 -10.68
C TYR A 406 -24.02 10.56 -10.63
N ARG A 407 -23.25 10.76 -11.72
CA ARG A 407 -22.31 11.87 -11.86
C ARG A 407 -23.00 13.22 -11.73
N GLU A 408 -24.06 13.43 -12.50
CA GLU A 408 -24.85 14.67 -12.50
C GLU A 408 -25.43 14.95 -11.10
N ALA A 409 -25.97 13.93 -10.43
CA ALA A 409 -26.44 14.06 -9.05
C ALA A 409 -25.32 14.48 -8.08
N CYS A 410 -24.10 13.96 -8.26
CA CYS A 410 -22.94 14.40 -7.49
C CYS A 410 -22.55 15.87 -7.78
N GLN A 411 -22.64 16.33 -9.03
CA GLN A 411 -22.36 17.72 -9.41
C GLN A 411 -23.36 18.67 -8.75
N LEU A 412 -24.67 18.36 -8.81
CA LEU A 412 -25.72 19.19 -8.20
C LEU A 412 -25.61 19.24 -6.67
N LEU A 413 -25.09 18.18 -6.04
CA LEU A 413 -24.82 18.15 -4.60
C LEU A 413 -23.49 18.82 -4.22
N GLY A 414 -22.73 19.36 -5.18
CA GLY A 414 -21.43 19.99 -4.94
C GLY A 414 -20.36 18.99 -4.46
N LEU A 415 -20.53 17.70 -4.76
CA LEU A 415 -19.57 16.65 -4.40
C LEU A 415 -18.41 16.52 -5.41
N LEU A 416 -18.48 17.26 -6.52
CA LEU A 416 -17.48 17.34 -7.58
C LEU A 416 -17.07 18.80 -7.76
N GLU A 417 -15.79 19.03 -8.08
CA GLU A 417 -15.28 20.38 -8.39
C GLU A 417 -15.98 20.93 -9.65
N ASN A 418 -16.34 22.22 -9.61
CA ASN A 418 -16.95 22.95 -10.72
C ASN A 418 -15.87 23.77 -11.44
N ASP A 419 -15.81 23.72 -12.76
CA ASP A 419 -14.82 24.44 -13.57
C ASP A 419 -15.13 25.93 -13.77
N SER A 420 -16.16 26.47 -13.12
CA SER A 420 -16.56 27.87 -13.28
C SER A 420 -15.44 28.88 -13.02
N HIS A 421 -14.54 28.58 -12.08
CA HIS A 421 -13.39 29.45 -11.83
C HIS A 421 -12.31 29.34 -12.91
N TRP A 422 -12.17 28.19 -13.60
CA TRP A 422 -11.26 28.06 -14.75
C TRP A 422 -11.79 28.82 -15.96
N ASP A 423 -13.11 28.80 -16.16
CA ASP A 423 -13.77 29.61 -17.18
C ASP A 423 -13.53 31.11 -16.97
N LEU A 424 -13.78 31.61 -15.75
CA LEU A 424 -13.49 33.01 -15.40
C LEU A 424 -12.00 33.35 -15.57
N THR A 425 -11.10 32.46 -15.14
CA THR A 425 -9.64 32.68 -15.24
C THR A 425 -9.18 32.79 -16.70
N LEU A 426 -9.68 31.93 -17.59
CA LEU A 426 -9.36 32.00 -19.01
C LEU A 426 -10.03 33.21 -19.68
N ALA A 427 -11.27 33.56 -19.29
CA ALA A 427 -11.93 34.76 -19.78
C ALA A 427 -11.13 36.03 -19.46
N ASP A 428 -10.62 36.15 -18.23
CA ASP A 428 -9.79 37.28 -17.82
C ASP A 428 -8.46 37.31 -18.60
N SER A 429 -7.82 36.15 -18.77
CA SER A 429 -6.55 36.06 -19.49
C SER A 429 -6.66 36.46 -20.96
N VAL A 430 -7.78 36.15 -21.63
CA VAL A 430 -8.04 36.58 -23.02
C VAL A 430 -8.03 38.10 -23.17
N VAL A 431 -8.43 38.85 -22.13
CA VAL A 431 -8.43 40.32 -22.16
C VAL A 431 -7.05 40.90 -21.89
N SER A 432 -6.22 40.22 -21.11
CA SER A 432 -4.97 40.77 -20.56
C SER A 432 -3.67 40.18 -21.09
N SER A 433 -3.73 39.12 -21.91
CA SER A 433 -2.56 38.30 -22.24
C SER A 433 -2.49 37.96 -23.74
N ASN A 434 -1.29 37.61 -24.22
CA ASN A 434 -1.12 37.13 -25.60
C ASN A 434 -1.40 35.62 -25.74
N ALA A 435 -1.62 35.16 -26.97
CA ALA A 435 -1.97 33.77 -27.28
C ALA A 435 -0.99 32.72 -26.69
N TYR A 436 0.31 33.00 -26.66
CA TYR A 436 1.31 32.13 -26.03
C TYR A 436 1.11 32.02 -24.51
N GLN A 437 0.84 33.13 -23.83
CA GLN A 437 0.55 33.14 -22.40
C GLN A 437 -0.76 32.42 -22.08
N ILE A 438 -1.80 32.61 -22.90
CA ILE A 438 -3.09 31.92 -22.75
C ILE A 438 -2.90 30.41 -22.95
N ARG A 439 -2.11 29.96 -23.95
CA ARG A 439 -1.75 28.54 -24.12
C ARG A 439 -1.03 27.97 -22.91
N THR A 440 -0.07 28.71 -22.38
CA THR A 440 0.71 28.28 -21.22
C THR A 440 -0.18 28.12 -19.98
N LEU A 441 -1.07 29.09 -19.74
CA LEU A 441 -2.05 29.03 -18.67
C LEU A 441 -3.00 27.83 -18.85
N PHE A 442 -3.50 27.61 -20.07
CA PHE A 442 -4.33 26.45 -20.38
C PHE A 442 -3.60 25.12 -20.12
N ALA A 443 -2.35 24.99 -20.55
CA ALA A 443 -1.51 23.81 -20.30
C ALA A 443 -1.30 23.56 -18.79
N ILE A 444 -1.08 24.62 -17.99
CA ILE A 444 -0.98 24.52 -16.54
C ILE A 444 -2.30 24.04 -15.92
N ILE A 445 -3.44 24.64 -16.30
CA ILE A 445 -4.75 24.26 -15.77
C ILE A 445 -5.03 22.77 -16.02
N ILE A 446 -4.85 22.28 -17.25
CA ILE A 446 -5.17 20.88 -17.57
C ILE A 446 -4.19 19.88 -16.95
N THR A 447 -2.94 20.27 -16.69
CA THR A 447 -1.93 19.36 -16.11
C THR A 447 -1.87 19.35 -14.59
N THR A 448 -2.21 20.47 -13.94
CA THR A 448 -2.05 20.65 -12.49
C THR A 448 -3.38 20.75 -11.74
N CYS A 449 -4.42 21.29 -12.38
CA CYS A 449 -5.71 21.54 -11.74
C CYS A 449 -6.80 20.53 -12.13
N PHE A 450 -6.58 19.72 -13.17
CA PHE A 450 -7.47 18.62 -13.58
C PHE A 450 -8.95 19.03 -13.72
N PRO A 451 -9.27 20.01 -14.58
CA PRO A 451 -10.64 20.45 -14.79
C PRO A 451 -11.54 19.26 -15.16
N SER A 452 -12.80 19.34 -14.76
CA SER A 452 -13.79 18.28 -14.99
C SER A 452 -14.19 18.14 -16.47
N GLN A 453 -14.10 19.24 -17.25
CA GLN A 453 -14.51 19.35 -18.66
C GLN A 453 -13.49 20.15 -19.51
N PRO A 454 -12.23 19.69 -19.65
CA PRO A 454 -11.15 20.41 -20.35
C PRO A 454 -11.46 20.69 -21.83
N ILE A 455 -12.19 19.78 -22.50
CA ILE A 455 -12.60 19.93 -23.90
C ILE A 455 -13.57 21.11 -24.08
N GLN A 456 -14.44 21.38 -23.09
CA GLN A 456 -15.35 22.52 -23.16
C GLN A 456 -14.60 23.84 -23.03
N LEU A 457 -13.61 23.92 -22.13
CA LEU A 457 -12.73 25.07 -22.02
C LEU A 457 -11.94 25.28 -23.33
N TRP A 458 -11.36 24.21 -23.89
CA TRP A 458 -10.69 24.28 -25.19
C TRP A 458 -11.61 24.83 -26.28
N ASN A 459 -12.79 24.25 -26.47
CA ASN A 459 -13.72 24.66 -27.52
C ASN A 459 -14.15 26.13 -27.38
N LYS A 460 -14.19 26.65 -26.15
CA LYS A 460 -14.55 28.04 -25.87
C LYS A 460 -13.41 29.03 -26.14
N TYR A 461 -12.15 28.64 -25.88
CA TYR A 461 -11.00 29.56 -25.90
C TYR A 461 -9.98 29.29 -27.03
N LYS A 462 -10.15 28.23 -27.84
CA LYS A 462 -9.21 27.80 -28.88
C LYS A 462 -8.83 28.90 -29.89
N ASP A 463 -9.75 29.81 -30.22
CA ASP A 463 -9.50 30.90 -31.18
C ASP A 463 -8.46 31.89 -30.62
N ALA A 464 -8.64 32.33 -29.38
CA ALA A 464 -7.70 33.22 -28.68
C ALA A 464 -6.37 32.53 -28.39
N ILE A 465 -6.42 31.23 -28.09
CA ILE A 465 -5.25 30.39 -27.91
C ILE A 465 -4.43 30.30 -29.21
N CYS A 466 -5.03 30.27 -30.39
CA CYS A 466 -4.33 30.07 -31.67
C CYS A 466 -4.13 31.35 -32.48
N GLU A 467 -4.44 32.53 -31.94
CA GLU A 467 -4.44 33.80 -32.67
C GLU A 467 -3.07 34.13 -33.30
N ASP A 468 -1.98 33.92 -32.57
CA ASP A 468 -0.61 34.20 -33.05
C ASP A 468 -0.16 33.24 -34.16
N ILE A 469 -0.65 32.01 -34.16
CA ILE A 469 -0.42 31.03 -35.22
C ILE A 469 -1.04 31.53 -36.53
N LEU A 470 -2.30 31.98 -36.46
CA LEU A 470 -3.01 32.58 -37.59
C LEU A 470 -2.30 33.83 -38.08
N HIS A 471 -1.90 34.73 -37.17
CA HIS A 471 -1.18 35.95 -37.51
C HIS A 471 0.15 35.67 -38.22
N ARG A 472 0.93 34.70 -37.71
CA ARG A 472 2.19 34.27 -38.34
C ARG A 472 1.97 33.72 -39.75
N LEU A 473 0.95 32.90 -39.96
CA LEU A 473 0.63 32.35 -41.29
C LEU A 473 0.27 33.45 -42.27
N ARG A 474 -0.59 34.40 -41.89
CA ARG A 474 -0.96 35.56 -42.73
C ARG A 474 0.27 36.34 -43.21
N ILE A 475 1.24 36.55 -42.32
CA ILE A 475 2.51 37.22 -42.66
C ILE A 475 3.34 36.36 -43.62
N GLN A 476 3.51 35.07 -43.33
CA GLN A 476 4.36 34.17 -44.13
C GLN A 476 3.83 33.97 -45.55
N THR A 477 2.51 33.90 -45.72
CA THR A 477 1.88 33.71 -47.03
C THR A 477 1.50 35.02 -47.72
N ASN A 478 1.73 36.16 -47.07
CA ASN A 478 1.30 37.49 -47.51
C ASN A 478 -0.18 37.54 -47.92
N ASN A 479 -1.04 36.84 -47.16
CA ASN A 479 -2.47 36.72 -47.44
C ASN A 479 -3.28 37.05 -46.17
N PRO A 480 -3.89 38.25 -46.07
CA PRO A 480 -4.64 38.66 -44.89
C PRO A 480 -5.98 37.95 -44.75
N ASP A 481 -6.51 37.35 -45.81
CA ASP A 481 -7.84 36.74 -45.84
C ASP A 481 -7.88 35.31 -45.27
N ILE A 482 -6.73 34.75 -44.89
CA ILE A 482 -6.66 33.43 -44.24
C ILE A 482 -7.50 33.45 -42.96
N GLN A 483 -8.43 32.51 -42.88
CA GLN A 483 -9.26 32.26 -41.70
C GLN A 483 -8.65 31.15 -40.84
N ILE A 484 -9.11 31.04 -39.60
CA ILE A 484 -8.69 29.95 -38.73
C ILE A 484 -9.23 28.61 -39.27
N THR A 485 -8.39 27.58 -39.30
CA THR A 485 -8.72 26.24 -39.83
C THR A 485 -8.41 25.15 -38.80
N ASP A 486 -8.86 23.92 -39.08
CA ASP A 486 -8.56 22.76 -38.23
C ASP A 486 -7.06 22.45 -38.15
N GLU A 487 -6.29 22.76 -39.18
CA GLU A 487 -4.83 22.64 -39.17
C GLU A 487 -4.20 23.61 -38.16
N ILE A 488 -4.73 24.82 -38.03
CA ILE A 488 -4.27 25.82 -37.06
C ILE A 488 -4.62 25.38 -35.62
N TYR A 489 -5.80 24.80 -35.41
CA TYR A 489 -6.14 24.22 -34.12
C TYR A 489 -5.26 23.02 -33.78
N ASN A 490 -4.94 22.18 -34.76
CA ASN A 490 -4.05 21.06 -34.59
C ASN A 490 -2.64 21.50 -34.20
N GLU A 491 -2.10 22.55 -34.84
CA GLU A 491 -0.83 23.15 -34.45
C GLU A 491 -0.87 23.70 -33.01
N GLY A 492 -1.98 24.36 -32.63
CA GLY A 492 -2.21 24.78 -31.25
C GLY A 492 -2.20 23.63 -30.24
N LEU A 493 -2.83 22.51 -30.56
CA LEU A 493 -2.83 21.30 -29.72
C LEU A 493 -1.43 20.68 -29.60
N ILE A 494 -0.63 20.68 -30.67
CA ILE A 494 0.76 20.21 -30.63
C ILE A 494 1.56 21.05 -29.64
N LEU A 495 1.47 22.38 -29.72
CA LEU A 495 2.18 23.28 -28.82
C LEU A 495 1.75 23.12 -27.36
N ILE A 496 0.46 22.93 -27.10
CA ILE A 496 -0.04 22.66 -25.75
C ILE A 496 0.47 21.30 -25.25
N GLU A 497 0.47 20.27 -26.08
CA GLU A 497 0.96 18.95 -25.70
C GLU A 497 2.45 18.98 -25.33
N ASP A 498 3.27 19.72 -26.08
CA ASP A 498 4.70 19.88 -25.78
C ASP A 498 4.91 20.62 -24.43
N GLN A 499 4.07 21.60 -24.11
CA GLN A 499 4.07 22.23 -22.78
C GLN A 499 3.64 21.24 -21.69
N CYS A 500 2.62 20.41 -21.94
CA CYS A 500 2.16 19.40 -20.97
C CYS A 500 3.21 18.33 -20.67
N LEU A 501 3.93 17.90 -21.71
CA LEU A 501 5.06 16.98 -21.57
C LEU A 501 6.18 17.61 -20.74
N THR A 502 6.44 18.90 -20.91
CA THR A 502 7.45 19.62 -20.13
C THR A 502 7.03 19.79 -18.67
N ILE A 503 5.77 20.17 -18.40
CA ILE A 503 5.25 20.46 -17.06
C ILE A 503 5.08 19.18 -16.22
N ALA A 504 4.48 18.14 -16.81
CA ALA A 504 4.01 16.97 -16.07
C ALA A 504 4.33 15.62 -16.73
N ASN A 505 5.03 15.62 -17.87
CA ASN A 505 5.32 14.43 -18.67
C ASN A 505 4.03 13.62 -18.99
N LYS A 506 2.97 14.33 -19.38
CA LYS A 506 1.67 13.77 -19.77
C LYS A 506 1.29 14.20 -21.18
N LEU A 507 0.73 13.27 -21.96
CA LEU A 507 0.09 13.54 -23.24
C LEU A 507 -1.28 14.19 -23.05
N LEU A 508 -1.81 14.85 -24.08
CA LEU A 508 -3.13 15.48 -23.99
C LEU A 508 -4.24 14.48 -23.66
N ILE A 509 -4.18 13.27 -24.21
CA ILE A 509 -5.14 12.20 -23.91
C ILE A 509 -5.13 11.78 -22.43
N GLU A 510 -3.99 11.91 -21.75
CA GLU A 510 -3.85 11.55 -20.33
C GLU A 510 -4.42 12.62 -19.39
N VAL A 511 -4.68 13.83 -19.90
CA VAL A 511 -5.31 14.95 -19.18
C VAL A 511 -6.74 15.24 -19.68
N GLY A 512 -7.35 14.28 -20.39
CA GLY A 512 -8.75 14.37 -20.83
C GLY A 512 -8.99 15.28 -22.05
N MET A 513 -7.94 15.60 -22.80
CA MET A 513 -7.97 16.40 -24.03
C MET A 513 -7.89 15.52 -25.28
N ILE A 514 -8.21 16.11 -26.43
CA ILE A 514 -8.02 15.47 -27.74
C ILE A 514 -6.53 15.39 -28.09
N ALA A 515 -6.09 14.25 -28.63
CA ALA A 515 -4.73 14.09 -29.10
C ALA A 515 -4.53 14.88 -30.41
N PRO A 516 -3.39 15.57 -30.58
CA PRO A 516 -3.08 16.22 -31.83
C PRO A 516 -2.79 15.18 -32.92
N ASN A 517 -3.14 15.50 -34.16
CA ASN A 517 -2.72 14.76 -35.33
C ASN A 517 -1.28 15.15 -35.68
N ARG A 518 -0.31 14.37 -35.21
CA ARG A 518 1.11 14.51 -35.59
C ARG A 518 1.38 13.65 -36.82
N SER A 519 2.09 14.18 -37.81
CA SER A 519 2.58 13.32 -38.90
C SER A 519 3.56 12.27 -38.31
N MET A 520 3.63 11.07 -38.90
CA MET A 520 4.60 10.04 -38.47
C MET A 520 6.05 10.55 -38.47
N HIS A 521 6.35 11.53 -39.33
CA HIS A 521 7.65 12.18 -39.39
C HIS A 521 7.92 13.06 -38.15
N ASP A 522 6.91 13.76 -37.65
CA ASP A 522 7.02 14.62 -36.45
C ASP A 522 7.14 13.82 -35.15
N ALA A 523 6.44 12.68 -35.05
CA ALA A 523 6.56 11.78 -33.91
C ALA A 523 7.95 11.11 -33.84
N PHE A 524 8.49 10.71 -34.99
CA PHE A 524 9.86 10.19 -35.09
C PHE A 524 10.89 11.27 -34.76
N ASN A 525 10.70 12.49 -35.29
CA ASN A 525 11.56 13.63 -34.99
C ASN A 525 11.55 13.99 -33.50
N GLN A 526 10.46 13.79 -32.77
CA GLN A 526 10.40 14.07 -31.32
C GLN A 526 11.16 13.03 -30.48
N GLU A 527 10.97 11.73 -30.74
CA GLU A 527 11.73 10.68 -30.03
C GLU A 527 13.23 10.76 -30.36
N LEU A 528 13.56 11.09 -31.62
CA LEU A 528 14.94 11.37 -32.04
C LEU A 528 15.50 12.63 -31.36
N ASN A 529 14.77 13.75 -31.39
CA ASN A 529 15.17 14.99 -30.72
C ASN A 529 15.35 14.79 -29.22
N ARG A 530 14.49 13.98 -28.58
CA ARG A 530 14.61 13.66 -27.16
C ARG A 530 15.92 12.92 -26.85
N GLU A 531 16.35 11.99 -27.70
CA GLU A 531 17.64 11.30 -27.52
C GLU A 531 18.86 12.15 -27.93
N LEU A 532 18.66 13.22 -28.72
CA LEU A 532 19.71 14.15 -29.13
C LEU A 532 19.80 15.43 -28.27
N GLN A 533 18.82 15.70 -27.40
CA GLN A 533 18.73 16.92 -26.58
C GLN A 533 19.49 16.85 -25.24
N TYR A 534 20.24 15.77 -24.97
CA TYR A 534 21.05 15.72 -23.76
C TYR A 534 22.16 16.78 -23.78
N ASN A 535 22.44 17.36 -22.61
CA ASN A 535 23.54 18.32 -22.47
C ASN A 535 24.89 17.57 -22.57
N VAL A 536 25.53 17.71 -23.72
CA VAL A 536 26.79 17.02 -24.05
C VAL A 536 27.89 17.34 -23.05
N ASP A 537 28.04 18.60 -22.65
CA ASP A 537 29.10 19.02 -21.71
C ASP A 537 28.92 18.35 -20.34
N THR A 538 27.68 18.29 -19.85
CA THR A 538 27.34 17.63 -18.58
C THR A 538 27.63 16.12 -18.63
N LEU A 539 27.31 15.47 -19.76
CA LEU A 539 27.59 14.05 -19.95
C LEU A 539 29.08 13.77 -20.08
N GLN A 540 29.83 14.60 -20.81
CA GLN A 540 31.29 14.48 -20.93
C GLN A 540 31.99 14.65 -19.59
N GLU A 541 31.55 15.62 -18.77
CA GLU A 541 32.04 15.80 -17.42
C GLU A 541 31.73 14.58 -16.54
N PHE A 542 30.51 14.06 -16.60
CA PHE A 542 30.11 12.84 -15.89
C PHE A 542 31.00 11.65 -16.28
N VAL A 543 31.21 11.42 -17.58
CA VAL A 543 32.06 10.32 -18.08
C VAL A 543 33.51 10.49 -17.60
N ARG A 544 34.09 11.68 -17.74
CA ARG A 544 35.47 11.98 -17.33
C ARG A 544 35.69 11.71 -15.84
N ASN A 545 34.72 12.05 -15.00
CA ASN A 545 34.81 11.89 -13.55
C ASN A 545 34.57 10.44 -13.10
N ASN A 546 33.75 9.67 -13.83
CA ASN A 546 33.28 8.35 -13.36
C ASN A 546 33.99 7.16 -14.02
N VAL A 547 34.56 7.28 -15.23
CA VAL A 547 35.38 6.22 -15.85
C VAL A 547 36.57 5.78 -14.97
N PRO A 548 37.31 6.70 -14.30
CA PRO A 548 38.41 6.31 -13.41
C PRO A 548 37.96 5.53 -12.17
N LEU A 549 36.69 5.59 -11.79
CA LEU A 549 36.13 4.95 -10.60
C LEU A 549 35.71 3.49 -10.82
N LEU A 550 35.77 2.99 -12.06
CA LEU A 550 35.45 1.60 -12.38
C LEU A 550 36.48 0.66 -11.76
N ASN A 551 36.01 -0.38 -11.07
CA ASN A 551 36.87 -1.49 -10.68
C ASN A 551 37.27 -2.34 -11.90
N GLU A 552 38.25 -3.24 -11.73
CA GLU A 552 38.78 -4.02 -12.87
C GLU A 552 37.73 -4.84 -13.64
N GLN A 553 36.78 -5.46 -12.94
CA GLN A 553 35.70 -6.23 -13.59
C GLN A 553 34.74 -5.32 -14.36
N GLN A 554 34.34 -4.20 -13.77
CA GLN A 554 33.48 -3.21 -14.41
C GLN A 554 34.17 -2.56 -15.62
N LYS A 555 35.47 -2.29 -15.51
CA LYS A 555 36.31 -1.75 -16.59
C LYS A 555 36.43 -2.71 -17.76
N GLN A 556 36.51 -4.02 -17.49
CA GLN A 556 36.47 -5.04 -18.53
C GLN A 556 35.13 -5.02 -19.27
N VAL A 557 34.00 -5.03 -18.55
CA VAL A 557 32.65 -4.94 -19.13
C VAL A 557 32.49 -3.68 -19.98
N TYR A 558 32.86 -2.52 -19.43
CA TYR A 558 32.79 -1.23 -20.12
C TYR A 558 33.63 -1.25 -21.40
N LYS A 559 34.88 -1.72 -21.35
CA LYS A 559 35.74 -1.80 -22.55
C LYS A 559 35.17 -2.73 -23.61
N THR A 560 34.69 -3.92 -23.23
CA THR A 560 34.12 -4.89 -24.18
C THR A 560 32.91 -4.30 -24.90
N LEU A 561 32.00 -3.65 -24.17
CA LEU A 561 30.81 -3.03 -24.76
C LEU A 561 31.17 -1.83 -25.63
N MET A 562 32.05 -0.93 -25.15
CA MET A 562 32.46 0.22 -25.95
C MET A 562 33.23 -0.19 -27.21
N GLN A 563 34.07 -1.23 -27.17
CA GLN A 563 34.73 -1.76 -28.37
C GLN A 563 33.73 -2.31 -29.38
N ALA A 564 32.67 -3.00 -28.93
CA ALA A 564 31.63 -3.50 -29.83
C ALA A 564 30.85 -2.35 -30.51
N VAL A 565 30.61 -1.26 -29.76
CA VAL A 565 30.00 -0.02 -30.28
C VAL A 565 30.95 0.67 -31.27
N ASP A 566 32.20 0.93 -30.87
CA ASP A 566 33.20 1.65 -31.67
C ASP A 566 33.50 0.92 -32.99
N ASN A 567 33.51 -0.41 -32.99
CA ASN A 567 33.79 -1.23 -34.17
C ASN A 567 32.53 -1.60 -34.96
N ASN A 568 31.33 -1.18 -34.55
CA ASN A 568 30.05 -1.54 -35.15
C ASN A 568 29.85 -3.06 -35.36
N THR A 569 30.39 -3.89 -34.45
CA THR A 569 30.28 -5.35 -34.58
C THR A 569 28.92 -5.89 -34.15
N GLY A 570 28.14 -5.08 -33.42
CA GLY A 570 26.90 -5.51 -32.79
C GLY A 570 27.12 -6.58 -31.70
N GLY A 571 26.02 -7.09 -31.14
CA GLY A 571 26.05 -8.20 -30.18
C GLY A 571 24.94 -8.15 -29.13
N LEU A 572 24.69 -9.29 -28.48
CA LEU A 572 23.80 -9.40 -27.32
C LEU A 572 24.66 -9.72 -26.09
N PHE A 573 24.62 -8.85 -25.09
CA PHE A 573 25.43 -8.98 -23.88
C PHE A 573 24.52 -9.11 -22.66
N PHE A 574 24.78 -10.13 -21.83
CA PHE A 574 24.07 -10.32 -20.57
C PHE A 574 25.02 -10.02 -19.40
N LEU A 575 24.68 -8.99 -18.61
CA LEU A 575 25.42 -8.63 -17.40
C LEU A 575 24.74 -9.24 -16.17
N ASP A 576 25.22 -10.41 -15.75
CA ASP A 576 24.81 -11.01 -14.49
C ASP A 576 25.68 -10.49 -13.34
N ALA A 577 25.07 -9.88 -12.33
CA ALA A 577 25.78 -9.61 -11.08
C ALA A 577 24.82 -9.51 -9.88
N PRO A 578 25.27 -9.86 -8.66
CA PRO A 578 24.52 -9.70 -7.42
C PRO A 578 24.13 -8.25 -7.08
N GLY A 579 23.20 -8.05 -6.14
CA GLY A 579 22.88 -6.71 -5.61
C GLY A 579 24.11 -6.01 -5.04
N GLY A 580 24.21 -4.68 -5.20
CA GLY A 580 25.29 -3.88 -4.62
C GLY A 580 26.61 -3.84 -5.41
N THR A 581 26.74 -4.55 -6.54
CA THR A 581 27.98 -4.61 -7.34
C THR A 581 28.18 -3.47 -8.34
N GLY A 582 27.32 -2.45 -8.32
CA GLY A 582 27.43 -1.29 -9.22
C GLY A 582 26.95 -1.53 -10.65
N LYS A 583 26.08 -2.52 -10.92
CA LYS A 583 25.49 -2.74 -12.27
C LYS A 583 24.90 -1.46 -12.88
N THR A 584 24.05 -0.77 -12.12
CA THR A 584 23.42 0.48 -12.57
C THR A 584 24.44 1.56 -12.86
N PHE A 585 25.53 1.62 -12.09
CA PHE A 585 26.62 2.57 -12.32
C PHE A 585 27.30 2.32 -13.67
N VAL A 586 27.64 1.06 -13.98
CA VAL A 586 28.23 0.68 -15.28
C VAL A 586 27.27 0.97 -16.43
N ILE A 587 25.99 0.61 -16.31
CA ILE A 587 24.98 0.87 -17.35
C ILE A 587 24.81 2.37 -17.60
N SER A 588 24.74 3.18 -16.52
CA SER A 588 24.60 4.63 -16.62
C SER A 588 25.81 5.26 -17.30
N LEU A 589 27.02 4.76 -16.99
CA LEU A 589 28.24 5.24 -17.60
C LEU A 589 28.32 4.92 -19.10
N ILE A 590 27.87 3.73 -19.52
CA ILE A 590 27.79 3.36 -20.95
C ILE A 590 26.81 4.28 -21.69
N LEU A 591 25.61 4.49 -21.12
CA LEU A 591 24.61 5.40 -21.69
C LEU A 591 25.16 6.82 -21.84
N ALA A 592 25.83 7.34 -20.80
CA ALA A 592 26.42 8.66 -20.82
C ALA A 592 27.55 8.78 -21.86
N THR A 593 28.42 7.77 -21.98
CA THR A 593 29.50 7.76 -22.98
C THR A 593 28.95 7.81 -24.41
N ILE A 594 27.95 6.99 -24.74
CA ILE A 594 27.35 6.97 -26.07
C ILE A 594 26.65 8.31 -26.36
N ARG A 595 25.80 8.79 -25.45
CA ARG A 595 25.07 10.06 -25.62
C ARG A 595 25.98 11.28 -25.67
N SER A 596 27.12 11.27 -24.98
CA SER A 596 28.13 12.35 -25.03
C SER A 596 28.79 12.52 -26.40
N ARG A 597 28.66 11.53 -27.28
CA ARG A 597 29.12 11.56 -28.68
C ARG A 597 28.02 11.97 -29.66
N CYS A 598 26.85 12.37 -29.15
CA CYS A 598 25.62 12.60 -29.91
C CYS A 598 25.08 11.33 -30.60
N ASP A 599 25.49 10.15 -30.15
CA ASP A 599 24.95 8.87 -30.61
C ASP A 599 23.68 8.50 -29.81
N ILE A 600 22.81 7.69 -30.42
CA ILE A 600 21.51 7.31 -29.83
C ILE A 600 21.68 6.10 -28.90
N ALA A 601 21.22 6.21 -27.65
CA ALA A 601 21.20 5.11 -26.69
C ALA A 601 19.87 5.03 -25.93
N LEU A 602 19.12 3.94 -26.10
CA LEU A 602 17.82 3.75 -25.47
C LEU A 602 17.93 3.02 -24.13
N ALA A 603 17.48 3.66 -23.05
CA ALA A 603 17.46 3.10 -21.70
C ALA A 603 16.08 2.47 -21.37
N LEU A 604 16.00 1.14 -21.38
CA LEU A 604 14.74 0.40 -21.18
C LEU A 604 14.75 -0.45 -19.90
N ALA A 605 13.62 -0.49 -19.20
CA ALA A 605 13.44 -1.30 -18.00
C ALA A 605 12.10 -2.05 -17.98
N SER A 606 12.00 -3.13 -17.21
CA SER A 606 10.75 -3.92 -17.07
C SER A 606 9.70 -3.24 -16.19
N SER A 607 10.09 -2.33 -15.28
CA SER A 607 9.20 -1.63 -14.35
C SER A 607 9.50 -0.13 -14.30
N GLY A 608 8.49 0.68 -13.92
CA GLY A 608 8.64 2.14 -13.83
C GLY A 608 9.69 2.58 -12.78
N ILE A 609 9.78 1.87 -11.65
CA ILE A 609 10.78 2.18 -10.61
C ILE A 609 12.20 1.90 -11.13
N ALA A 610 12.39 0.81 -11.88
CA ALA A 610 13.69 0.53 -12.48
C ALA A 610 14.06 1.53 -13.58
N ALA A 611 13.07 2.02 -14.34
CA ALA A 611 13.29 3.05 -15.35
C ALA A 611 13.82 4.36 -14.75
N THR A 612 13.33 4.78 -13.57
CA THR A 612 13.78 6.01 -12.90
C THR A 612 15.24 5.98 -12.43
N LEU A 613 15.90 4.82 -12.44
CA LEU A 613 17.30 4.69 -12.05
C LEU A 613 18.28 4.99 -13.19
N LEU A 614 17.78 5.15 -14.42
CA LEU A 614 18.56 5.44 -15.61
C LEU A 614 18.12 6.79 -16.16
N ASP A 615 19.07 7.63 -16.54
CA ASP A 615 18.76 8.91 -17.16
C ASP A 615 18.02 8.70 -18.50
N GLY A 616 16.89 9.39 -18.69
CA GLY A 616 15.97 9.13 -19.80
C GLY A 616 15.32 7.75 -19.82
N GLY A 617 15.38 6.98 -18.72
CA GLY A 617 14.87 5.60 -18.66
C GLY A 617 13.36 5.49 -18.83
N ARG A 618 12.93 4.49 -19.60
CA ARG A 618 11.50 4.19 -19.83
C ARG A 618 11.20 2.71 -19.61
N THR A 619 9.92 2.39 -19.41
CA THR A 619 9.51 0.98 -19.44
C THR A 619 9.56 0.46 -20.87
N ALA A 620 9.92 -0.82 -21.05
CA ALA A 620 9.92 -1.46 -22.36
C ALA A 620 8.53 -1.35 -23.04
N HIS A 621 7.46 -1.47 -22.25
CA HIS A 621 6.08 -1.26 -22.73
C HIS A 621 5.86 0.15 -23.26
N SER A 622 6.33 1.18 -22.55
CA SER A 622 6.15 2.56 -22.97
C SER A 622 6.98 2.93 -24.19
N ALA A 623 8.24 2.51 -24.24
CA ALA A 623 9.19 2.91 -25.28
C ALA A 623 8.99 2.12 -26.58
N LEU A 624 8.76 0.80 -26.49
CA LEU A 624 8.57 -0.07 -27.65
C LEU A 624 7.10 -0.28 -28.02
N LYS A 625 6.17 0.40 -27.32
CA LYS A 625 4.72 0.29 -27.50
C LYS A 625 4.21 -1.16 -27.45
N LEU A 626 4.76 -1.98 -26.55
CA LEU A 626 4.38 -3.39 -26.41
C LEU A 626 2.94 -3.50 -25.85
N PRO A 627 2.06 -4.30 -26.47
CA PRO A 627 0.68 -4.48 -25.99
C PRO A 627 0.64 -5.28 -24.69
N LEU A 628 -0.13 -4.80 -23.71
CA LEU A 628 -0.38 -5.51 -22.45
C LEU A 628 -1.56 -6.48 -22.61
N ASN A 629 -1.29 -7.79 -22.56
CA ASN A 629 -2.35 -8.80 -22.59
C ASN A 629 -2.89 -9.02 -21.16
N LEU A 630 -3.99 -8.33 -20.82
CA LEU A 630 -4.53 -8.29 -19.45
C LEU A 630 -5.23 -9.61 -19.02
N ASN A 631 -5.48 -10.53 -19.95
CA ASN A 631 -6.19 -11.78 -19.68
C ASN A 631 -5.37 -12.80 -18.87
N THR A 632 -4.03 -12.74 -18.92
CA THR A 632 -3.15 -13.69 -18.21
C THR A 632 -2.73 -13.22 -16.81
N MET A 633 -2.83 -11.92 -16.49
CA MET A 633 -2.45 -11.40 -15.16
C MET A 633 -3.57 -11.45 -14.11
N ILE A 634 -4.83 -11.60 -14.52
CA ILE A 634 -5.99 -11.53 -13.60
C ILE A 634 -6.37 -12.92 -13.02
N LEU A 635 -5.94 -14.02 -13.64
CA LEU A 635 -6.34 -15.37 -13.23
C LEU A 635 -5.58 -15.95 -12.01
N GLN A 636 -4.52 -15.33 -11.50
CA GLN A 636 -3.87 -15.78 -10.25
C GLN A 636 -4.45 -15.18 -8.96
N ARG A 637 -5.50 -14.35 -9.01
CA ARG A 637 -6.07 -13.69 -7.82
C ARG A 637 -7.56 -13.90 -7.58
N ALA A 638 -8.19 -14.86 -8.25
CA ALA A 638 -9.58 -15.22 -8.00
C ALA A 638 -9.71 -16.66 -7.50
N ILE A 639 -9.93 -16.79 -6.19
CA ILE A 639 -10.85 -17.78 -5.57
C ILE A 639 -10.53 -19.26 -5.87
N PHE A 640 -9.92 -19.96 -4.92
CA PHE A 640 -10.23 -21.38 -4.73
C PHE A 640 -11.52 -21.50 -3.90
N PRO A 641 -12.51 -22.30 -4.31
CA PRO A 641 -13.64 -22.69 -3.47
C PRO A 641 -13.19 -23.71 -2.41
N ASP A 642 -13.93 -23.74 -1.31
CA ASP A 642 -13.81 -24.65 -0.15
C ASP A 642 -13.99 -26.15 -0.52
N PRO A 643 -13.64 -27.08 0.38
CA PRO A 643 -13.23 -28.44 0.05
C PRO A 643 -14.41 -29.35 -0.29
N VAL A 644 -14.31 -30.05 -1.41
CA VAL A 644 -15.12 -31.24 -1.68
C VAL A 644 -14.33 -32.46 -1.18
N GLN A 645 -15.04 -33.26 -0.38
CA GLN A 645 -14.68 -34.57 0.12
C GLN A 645 -13.97 -35.43 -0.94
N TRP A 646 -12.88 -36.08 -0.55
CA TRP A 646 -12.47 -37.36 -1.11
C TRP A 646 -12.15 -38.29 0.05
N GLU A 647 -13.19 -39.01 0.49
CA GLU A 647 -13.02 -40.34 1.06
C GLU A 647 -12.54 -41.29 -0.06
N ASN A 648 -11.74 -42.28 0.34
CA ASN A 648 -11.28 -43.44 -0.43
C ASN A 648 -10.12 -43.23 -1.43
N CYS A 649 -8.88 -43.29 -0.92
CA CYS A 649 -7.92 -44.38 -1.17
C CYS A 649 -6.62 -44.11 -0.40
#